data_AF-A0A2E7D661-F1
#
_entry.id   AF-A0A2E7D661-F1
#
_cell.length_a   1.000
_cell.length_b   1.000
_cell.length_c   1.000
_cell.angle_alpha   90.00
_cell.angle_beta   90.00
_cell.angle_gamma   90.00
#
_symmetry.space_group_name_H-M   'P 1'
#
loop_
_entity.id
_entity.type
_entity.pdbx_description
1 polymer ?
#
loop_
_entity_poly.entity_id
_entity_poly.type
_entity_poly.pdbx_seq_one_letter_code
_entity_poly.pdbx_strand_id
1 'polypeptide(L)'
;MRQTLIDDKGWNEVLAAAKSDDDYVRDEAMKALYMRVDGVMPGVSIEWDQLTELLAHSMNEDAHPSVRAWAMRAAWNWWIWNPPVRESLNVAWIAMLSRPESNALVENTMRYQSHALFIANGHKANQSRDHQYKALEDLLFDLWGTLEDAQEAKNTELEVRLSGRLVAIAATFFKTSGGDGGPGQMGYSTGGAGDLFGSAVMAYMKHIEGDKQLPDELKHLEVALEGAANVPNKELQQKLIDYSLNGPESLRSLAASSVSDPRSAQLVAVPELIEPLIAQVKRGAAEPPRRPQLSDPVLKLIGRVRWVVPDTEEQRHEIMGYLIPPFDEYASKADLKAMKDQAKRDQLAKDMDASWYLAKGLGDGLGSNPDLHMDTTRKFFPPDFKNPLQARFWLPSVNWILTYKTKLPDVKVKPGEAPPIDPYEQIRSRALLLFLDQLKQTAEPATRELAVKISQQTALRRNPEVLNALDALLKFEKRDNVVKTAKNVLSTGRQNFLKELTAAVKKEKPQRIMLKDGKLDDQFVADFQYFRDYVTPEMNRVLRGDQRSCFACHGVPGRVPPLTLNRPDDAGYLGVEQMLKNYRLLQDRVDVGNVEKSKLLRKPLNVQTGKEDGHQGGRRYQPMDPGYQILRKWALNQVEHAKQLGIRPNQVTAAAGEE
;
A
#
# COMPACT_ATOMS: atom_id res chain seq x y z
N MET A 1 32.30 -24.99 -27.06
CA MET A 1 31.87 -25.78 -25.88
C MET A 1 30.40 -25.52 -25.52
N ARG A 2 30.00 -24.32 -25.05
CA ARG A 2 28.58 -24.06 -24.71
C ARG A 2 27.59 -24.40 -25.83
N GLN A 3 27.85 -23.90 -27.05
CA GLN A 3 26.99 -24.20 -28.20
C GLN A 3 26.92 -25.70 -28.48
N THR A 4 28.05 -26.41 -28.35
CA THR A 4 28.13 -27.85 -28.57
C THR A 4 27.27 -28.63 -27.56
N LEU A 5 27.25 -28.22 -26.30
CA LEU A 5 26.37 -28.80 -25.26
C LEU A 5 24.90 -28.49 -25.51
N ILE A 6 24.58 -27.29 -26.00
CA ILE A 6 23.21 -26.92 -26.43
C ILE A 6 22.76 -27.81 -27.59
N ASP A 7 23.68 -28.16 -28.49
CA ASP A 7 23.47 -29.12 -29.58
C ASP A 7 23.53 -30.59 -29.12
N ASP A 8 23.46 -30.83 -27.80
CA ASP A 8 23.48 -32.12 -27.11
C ASP A 8 24.71 -32.99 -27.42
N LYS A 9 25.90 -32.36 -27.46
CA LYS A 9 27.18 -33.02 -27.73
C LYS A 9 28.23 -32.61 -26.70
N GLY A 10 29.06 -33.55 -26.29
CA GLY A 10 30.23 -33.27 -25.44
C GLY A 10 30.00 -33.42 -23.93
N TRP A 11 28.88 -34.03 -23.51
CA TRP A 11 28.55 -34.19 -22.08
C TRP A 11 29.57 -35.04 -21.33
N ASN A 12 30.02 -36.15 -21.91
CA ASN A 12 31.02 -37.04 -21.30
C ASN A 12 32.36 -36.33 -21.07
N GLU A 13 32.77 -35.51 -22.05
CA GLU A 13 34.00 -34.73 -21.99
C GLU A 13 33.94 -33.66 -20.90
N VAL A 14 32.79 -33.01 -20.73
CA VAL A 14 32.57 -32.01 -19.65
C VAL A 14 32.52 -32.68 -18.28
N LEU A 15 31.85 -33.83 -18.16
CA LEU A 15 31.81 -34.62 -16.91
C LEU A 15 33.21 -35.10 -16.50
N ALA A 16 34.04 -35.49 -17.47
CA ALA A 16 35.43 -35.86 -17.23
C ALA A 16 36.27 -34.63 -16.85
N ALA A 17 36.13 -33.51 -17.56
CA ALA A 17 36.84 -32.26 -17.28
C ALA A 17 36.53 -31.73 -15.87
N ALA A 18 35.29 -31.85 -15.41
CA ALA A 18 34.90 -31.45 -14.07
C ALA A 18 35.53 -32.28 -12.94
N LYS A 19 36.10 -33.44 -13.26
CA LYS A 19 36.83 -34.31 -12.32
C LYS A 19 38.35 -34.22 -12.47
N SER A 20 38.84 -33.29 -13.29
CA SER A 20 40.27 -33.08 -13.52
C SER A 20 40.99 -32.62 -12.25
N ASP A 21 42.23 -33.04 -12.06
CA ASP A 21 43.09 -32.50 -11.00
C ASP A 21 43.46 -31.02 -11.24
N ASP A 22 43.39 -30.56 -12.50
CA ASP A 22 43.63 -29.18 -12.92
C ASP A 22 42.40 -28.29 -12.67
N ASP A 23 42.57 -27.25 -11.85
CA ASP A 23 41.52 -26.30 -11.47
C ASP A 23 41.06 -25.40 -12.62
N TYR A 24 41.92 -25.05 -13.58
CA TYR A 24 41.53 -24.32 -14.79
C TYR A 24 40.59 -25.17 -15.65
N VAL A 25 40.85 -26.48 -15.73
CA VAL A 25 40.00 -27.40 -16.49
C VAL A 25 38.62 -27.53 -15.84
N ARG A 26 38.56 -27.68 -14.51
CA ARG A 26 37.29 -27.71 -13.78
C ARG A 26 36.53 -26.38 -13.88
N ASP A 27 37.24 -25.26 -13.82
CA ASP A 27 36.67 -23.92 -13.95
C ASP A 27 36.03 -23.69 -15.33
N GLU A 28 36.73 -24.06 -16.41
CA GLU A 28 36.20 -24.01 -17.77
C GLU A 28 35.01 -24.97 -17.97
N ALA A 29 35.01 -26.13 -17.31
CA ALA A 29 33.84 -27.02 -17.31
C ALA A 29 32.61 -26.36 -16.68
N MET A 30 32.74 -25.69 -15.53
CA MET A 30 31.63 -24.96 -14.90
C MET A 30 31.19 -23.74 -15.71
N LYS A 31 32.13 -23.02 -16.33
CA LYS A 31 31.81 -21.96 -17.29
C LYS A 31 31.01 -22.51 -18.47
N ALA A 32 31.30 -23.71 -18.96
CA ALA A 32 30.49 -24.34 -20.00
C ALA A 32 29.04 -24.51 -19.57
N LEU A 33 28.78 -24.88 -18.32
CA LEU A 33 27.42 -25.07 -17.79
C LEU A 33 26.65 -23.77 -17.55
N TYR A 34 27.29 -22.61 -17.57
CA TYR A 34 26.59 -21.32 -17.52
C TYR A 34 25.90 -21.00 -18.86
N MET A 35 24.68 -21.50 -19.01
CA MET A 35 23.84 -21.34 -20.21
C MET A 35 22.36 -21.21 -19.84
N ARG A 36 21.57 -20.55 -20.70
CA ARG A 36 20.11 -20.44 -20.57
C ARG A 36 19.47 -21.41 -21.55
N VAL A 37 19.26 -22.64 -21.14
CA VAL A 37 18.82 -23.74 -22.00
C VAL A 37 17.65 -24.49 -21.37
N ASP A 38 16.65 -24.81 -22.18
CA ASP A 38 15.64 -25.80 -21.87
C ASP A 38 16.14 -27.16 -22.39
N GLY A 39 16.52 -28.05 -21.48
CA GLY A 39 16.93 -29.42 -21.78
C GLY A 39 15.79 -30.44 -21.71
N VAL A 40 14.60 -30.04 -21.28
CA VAL A 40 13.44 -30.93 -21.14
C VAL A 40 12.74 -31.12 -22.48
N MET A 41 12.38 -30.03 -23.16
CA MET A 41 11.72 -30.12 -24.47
C MET A 41 12.55 -30.84 -25.55
N PRO A 42 13.85 -30.57 -25.74
CA PRO A 42 14.65 -31.28 -26.73
C PRO A 42 15.08 -32.68 -26.27
N GLY A 43 14.96 -33.00 -24.97
CA GLY A 43 15.41 -34.28 -24.40
C GLY A 43 16.93 -34.40 -24.38
N VAL A 44 17.58 -33.63 -23.50
CA VAL A 44 19.04 -33.66 -23.34
C VAL A 44 19.53 -35.06 -22.94
N SER A 45 20.68 -35.48 -23.49
CA SER A 45 21.23 -36.82 -23.27
C SER A 45 21.91 -37.04 -21.92
N ILE A 46 22.20 -35.97 -21.16
CA ILE A 46 22.73 -36.10 -19.80
C ILE A 46 21.61 -36.45 -18.81
N GLU A 47 21.88 -37.40 -17.92
CA GLU A 47 20.97 -37.72 -16.83
C GLU A 47 20.91 -36.56 -15.83
N TRP A 48 19.70 -36.20 -15.39
CA TRP A 48 19.49 -35.06 -14.48
C TRP A 48 20.22 -35.22 -13.15
N ASP A 49 20.30 -36.45 -12.63
CA ASP A 49 21.02 -36.75 -11.39
C ASP A 49 22.52 -36.48 -11.55
N GLN A 50 23.12 -36.88 -12.68
CA GLN A 50 24.53 -36.61 -12.96
C GLN A 50 24.83 -35.11 -13.05
N LEU A 51 23.94 -34.34 -13.69
CA LEU A 51 24.09 -32.88 -13.78
C LEU A 51 23.97 -32.21 -12.41
N THR A 52 22.99 -32.62 -11.61
CA THR A 52 22.76 -32.02 -10.29
C THR A 52 23.83 -32.41 -9.27
N GLU A 53 24.30 -33.65 -9.27
CA GLU A 53 25.45 -34.08 -8.47
C GLU A 53 26.71 -33.29 -8.82
N LEU A 54 26.98 -33.11 -10.12
CA LEU A 54 28.11 -32.30 -10.58
C LEU A 54 28.02 -30.86 -10.05
N LEU A 55 26.89 -30.19 -10.26
CA LEU A 55 26.70 -28.81 -9.82
C LEU A 55 26.75 -28.70 -8.28
N ALA A 56 26.15 -29.64 -7.56
CA ALA A 56 26.15 -29.68 -6.11
C ALA A 56 27.58 -29.83 -5.55
N HIS A 57 28.35 -30.79 -6.06
CA HIS A 57 29.74 -31.00 -5.67
C HIS A 57 30.62 -29.79 -6.03
N SER A 58 30.56 -29.30 -7.27
CA SER A 58 31.35 -28.14 -7.70
C SER A 58 31.01 -26.87 -6.93
N MET A 59 29.75 -26.70 -6.50
CA MET A 59 29.32 -25.55 -5.69
C MET A 59 29.72 -25.66 -4.22
N ASN A 60 29.69 -26.87 -3.64
CA ASN A 60 29.82 -27.08 -2.19
C ASN A 60 31.19 -27.60 -1.73
N GLU A 61 31.87 -28.38 -2.55
CA GLU A 61 33.01 -29.20 -2.14
C GLU A 61 34.29 -28.91 -2.91
N ASP A 62 34.22 -28.30 -4.11
CA ASP A 62 35.43 -28.00 -4.88
C ASP A 62 36.35 -27.04 -4.10
N ALA A 63 37.65 -27.36 -4.07
CA ALA A 63 38.64 -26.56 -3.37
C ALA A 63 38.84 -25.17 -3.99
N HIS A 64 38.65 -25.03 -5.31
CA HIS A 64 38.97 -23.80 -6.03
C HIS A 64 37.77 -22.82 -6.03
N PRO A 65 37.96 -21.57 -5.56
CA PRO A 65 36.86 -20.61 -5.40
C PRO A 65 36.18 -20.23 -6.72
N SER A 66 36.93 -20.19 -7.83
CA SER A 66 36.34 -19.86 -9.14
C SER A 66 35.39 -20.95 -9.62
N VAL A 67 35.71 -22.23 -9.37
CA VAL A 67 34.84 -23.36 -9.70
C VAL A 67 33.52 -23.24 -8.93
N ARG A 68 33.59 -22.99 -7.61
CA ARG A 68 32.40 -22.75 -6.77
C ARG A 68 31.55 -21.59 -7.29
N ALA A 69 32.18 -20.47 -7.64
CA ALA A 69 31.47 -19.30 -8.15
C ALA A 69 30.75 -19.55 -9.50
N TRP A 70 31.41 -20.22 -10.44
CA TRP A 70 30.79 -20.57 -11.73
C TRP A 70 29.71 -21.64 -11.59
N ALA A 71 29.89 -22.61 -10.70
CA ALA A 71 28.89 -23.62 -10.40
C ALA A 71 27.58 -22.98 -9.87
N MET A 72 27.67 -22.03 -8.92
CA MET A 72 26.50 -21.28 -8.42
C MET A 72 25.77 -20.54 -9.55
N ARG A 73 26.55 -19.91 -10.45
CA ARG A 73 25.98 -19.16 -11.59
C ARG A 73 25.33 -20.09 -12.61
N ALA A 74 25.91 -21.25 -12.87
CA ALA A 74 25.30 -22.28 -13.70
C ALA A 74 24.02 -22.82 -13.06
N ALA A 75 24.07 -23.20 -11.79
CA ALA A 75 23.00 -23.87 -11.08
C ALA A 75 21.68 -23.09 -11.10
N TRP A 76 21.66 -21.78 -10.81
CA TRP A 76 20.39 -21.04 -10.87
C TRP A 76 19.85 -20.91 -12.31
N ASN A 77 20.71 -20.84 -13.34
CA ASN A 77 20.23 -20.81 -14.72
C ASN A 77 19.57 -22.15 -15.08
N TRP A 78 20.18 -23.27 -14.70
CA TRP A 78 19.57 -24.60 -14.88
C TRP A 78 18.25 -24.73 -14.12
N TRP A 79 18.21 -24.25 -12.87
CA TRP A 79 17.02 -24.28 -12.00
C TRP A 79 15.79 -23.60 -12.64
N ILE A 80 16.00 -22.44 -13.30
CA ILE A 80 14.91 -21.68 -13.93
C ILE A 80 14.27 -22.48 -15.06
N TRP A 81 15.10 -22.95 -16.01
CA TRP A 81 14.62 -23.51 -17.27
C TRP A 81 14.26 -25.00 -17.18
N ASN A 82 14.74 -25.72 -16.16
CA ASN A 82 14.62 -27.18 -16.11
C ASN A 82 13.97 -27.63 -14.79
N PRO A 83 12.66 -27.94 -14.79
CA PRO A 83 11.97 -28.45 -13.60
C PRO A 83 12.63 -29.67 -12.91
N PRO A 84 13.19 -30.67 -13.63
CA PRO A 84 13.74 -31.87 -13.01
C PRO A 84 14.91 -31.63 -12.04
N VAL A 85 15.66 -30.53 -12.20
CA VAL A 85 16.84 -30.28 -11.36
C VAL A 85 16.53 -29.57 -10.05
N ARG A 86 15.31 -29.03 -9.88
CA ARG A 86 15.03 -28.03 -8.84
C ARG A 86 15.17 -28.56 -7.42
N GLU A 87 14.68 -29.77 -7.17
CA GLU A 87 14.71 -30.38 -5.83
C GLU A 87 16.15 -30.62 -5.36
N SER A 88 16.96 -31.33 -6.15
CA SER A 88 18.37 -31.59 -5.84
C SER A 88 19.19 -30.30 -5.72
N LEU A 89 18.93 -29.31 -6.57
CA LEU A 89 19.61 -28.02 -6.50
C LEU A 89 19.16 -27.17 -5.31
N ASN A 90 17.91 -27.29 -4.83
CA ASN A 90 17.46 -26.65 -3.60
C ASN A 90 18.26 -27.14 -2.40
N VAL A 91 18.42 -28.47 -2.27
CA VAL A 91 19.24 -29.09 -1.21
C VAL A 91 20.67 -28.58 -1.26
N ALA A 92 21.26 -28.53 -2.46
CA ALA A 92 22.60 -28.00 -2.65
C ALA A 92 22.70 -26.50 -2.29
N TRP A 93 21.64 -25.72 -2.53
CA TRP A 93 21.58 -24.29 -2.18
C TRP A 93 21.55 -24.06 -0.67
N ILE A 94 20.81 -24.88 0.07
CA ILE A 94 20.73 -24.83 1.54
C ILE A 94 22.10 -25.14 2.14
N ALA A 95 22.75 -26.22 1.66
CA ALA A 95 24.11 -26.57 2.08
C ALA A 95 25.07 -25.42 1.80
N MET A 96 24.92 -24.75 0.65
CA MET A 96 25.76 -23.61 0.29
C MET A 96 25.61 -22.42 1.21
N LEU A 97 24.38 -22.04 1.54
CA LEU A 97 24.12 -20.92 2.45
C LEU A 97 24.47 -21.26 3.91
N SER A 98 24.55 -22.53 4.26
CA SER A 98 24.82 -23.00 5.63
C SER A 98 26.30 -23.25 5.93
N ARG A 99 27.10 -23.67 4.94
CA ARG A 99 28.51 -24.06 5.15
C ARG A 99 29.44 -22.84 5.30
N PRO A 100 30.58 -22.97 6.00
CA PRO A 100 31.63 -21.94 6.00
C PRO A 100 32.17 -21.67 4.58
N GLU A 101 32.50 -20.40 4.28
CA GLU A 101 33.21 -20.01 3.05
C GLU A 101 34.28 -18.98 3.43
N SER A 102 35.53 -19.25 3.05
CA SER A 102 36.67 -18.39 3.40
C SER A 102 36.98 -17.36 2.32
N ASN A 103 36.44 -17.52 1.11
CA ASN A 103 36.71 -16.62 -0.01
C ASN A 103 35.61 -15.55 -0.16
N ALA A 104 35.99 -14.28 0.02
CA ALA A 104 35.06 -13.15 -0.07
C ALA A 104 34.40 -12.96 -1.47
N LEU A 105 35.07 -13.37 -2.55
CA LEU A 105 34.48 -13.31 -3.89
C LEU A 105 33.40 -14.38 -4.08
N VAL A 106 33.59 -15.55 -3.45
CA VAL A 106 32.57 -16.60 -3.44
C VAL A 106 31.38 -16.17 -2.58
N GLU A 107 31.58 -15.57 -1.41
CA GLU A 107 30.51 -14.95 -0.61
C GLU A 107 29.70 -13.92 -1.42
N ASN A 108 30.38 -13.06 -2.17
CA ASN A 108 29.71 -12.10 -3.04
C ASN A 108 28.91 -12.78 -4.15
N THR A 109 29.43 -13.90 -4.68
CA THR A 109 28.72 -14.72 -5.68
C THR A 109 27.48 -15.37 -5.07
N MET A 110 27.59 -15.97 -3.86
CA MET A 110 26.45 -16.52 -3.12
C MET A 110 25.35 -15.48 -2.97
N ARG A 111 25.70 -14.25 -2.57
CA ARG A 111 24.76 -13.13 -2.43
C ARG A 111 24.00 -12.84 -3.73
N TYR A 112 24.71 -12.57 -4.82
CA TYR A 112 24.07 -12.14 -6.08
C TYR A 112 23.34 -13.27 -6.80
N GLN A 113 23.86 -14.51 -6.78
CA GLN A 113 23.19 -15.64 -7.44
C GLN A 113 21.96 -16.09 -6.63
N SER A 114 22.03 -16.08 -5.29
CA SER A 114 20.85 -16.36 -4.46
C SER A 114 19.79 -15.28 -4.60
N HIS A 115 20.19 -14.00 -4.66
CA HIS A 115 19.24 -12.92 -4.97
C HIS A 115 18.53 -13.18 -6.31
N ALA A 116 19.27 -13.50 -7.38
CA ALA A 116 18.70 -13.78 -8.70
C ALA A 116 17.70 -14.96 -8.67
N LEU A 117 18.00 -16.02 -7.92
CA LEU A 117 17.10 -17.16 -7.73
C LEU A 117 15.86 -16.75 -6.92
N PHE A 118 16.02 -16.03 -5.81
CA PHE A 118 14.92 -15.69 -4.90
C PHE A 118 13.92 -14.69 -5.51
N ILE A 119 14.33 -13.94 -6.53
CA ILE A 119 13.43 -13.08 -7.32
C ILE A 119 12.88 -13.75 -8.59
N ALA A 120 13.04 -15.08 -8.76
CA ALA A 120 12.52 -15.78 -9.94
C ALA A 120 11.00 -15.62 -10.13
N ASN A 121 10.28 -15.42 -9.01
CA ASN A 121 8.86 -15.13 -8.95
C ASN A 121 8.50 -13.63 -9.11
N GLY A 122 9.51 -12.79 -9.37
CA GLY A 122 9.45 -11.35 -9.49
C GLY A 122 9.98 -10.62 -8.26
N HIS A 123 10.55 -9.45 -8.50
CA HIS A 123 11.04 -8.54 -7.48
C HIS A 123 9.95 -7.54 -7.08
N LYS A 124 10.24 -6.62 -6.17
CA LYS A 124 9.29 -5.64 -5.60
C LYS A 124 8.40 -4.93 -6.62
N ALA A 125 8.92 -4.60 -7.80
CA ALA A 125 8.21 -3.81 -8.80
C ALA A 125 7.36 -4.64 -9.77
N ASN A 126 7.69 -5.91 -10.00
CA ASN A 126 7.05 -6.76 -11.00
C ASN A 126 6.55 -8.12 -10.48
N GLN A 127 6.56 -8.32 -9.16
CA GLN A 127 6.06 -9.54 -8.55
C GLN A 127 4.64 -9.88 -9.01
N SER A 128 4.47 -11.13 -9.41
CA SER A 128 3.18 -11.73 -9.74
C SER A 128 2.86 -12.78 -8.69
N ARG A 129 1.58 -13.03 -8.44
CA ARG A 129 1.15 -14.20 -7.67
C ARG A 129 0.62 -15.31 -8.58
N ASP A 130 0.40 -15.00 -9.86
CA ASP A 130 -0.32 -15.87 -10.79
C ASP A 130 0.59 -16.93 -11.42
N HIS A 131 1.87 -16.61 -11.63
CA HIS A 131 2.86 -17.50 -12.22
C HIS A 131 4.05 -17.63 -11.26
N GLN A 132 4.02 -18.66 -10.41
CA GLN A 132 5.02 -18.89 -9.39
C GLN A 132 5.67 -20.26 -9.56
N TYR A 133 6.99 -20.32 -9.38
CA TYR A 133 7.73 -21.56 -9.19
C TYR A 133 7.52 -22.07 -7.77
N LYS A 134 6.73 -23.14 -7.59
CA LYS A 134 6.46 -23.75 -6.28
C LYS A 134 7.74 -24.24 -5.59
N ALA A 135 8.68 -24.81 -6.35
CA ALA A 135 9.96 -25.25 -5.80
C ALA A 135 10.79 -24.11 -5.17
N LEU A 136 10.53 -22.83 -5.50
CA LEU A 136 11.18 -21.72 -4.79
C LEU A 136 10.56 -21.51 -3.40
N GLU A 137 9.25 -21.72 -3.26
CA GLU A 137 8.58 -21.69 -1.97
C GLU A 137 9.11 -22.80 -1.06
N ASP A 138 9.26 -24.02 -1.58
CA ASP A 138 9.86 -25.15 -0.85
C ASP A 138 11.28 -24.82 -0.36
N LEU A 139 12.15 -24.27 -1.22
CA LEU A 139 13.49 -23.82 -0.84
C LEU A 139 13.47 -22.80 0.31
N LEU A 140 12.56 -21.83 0.26
CA LEU A 140 12.47 -20.79 1.30
C LEU A 140 11.94 -21.35 2.62
N PHE A 141 11.02 -22.33 2.59
CA PHE A 141 10.58 -23.03 3.79
C PHE A 141 11.70 -23.87 4.40
N ASP A 142 12.46 -24.60 3.60
CA ASP A 142 13.57 -25.43 4.10
C ASP A 142 14.71 -24.58 4.69
N LEU A 143 15.01 -23.42 4.08
CA LEU A 143 15.94 -22.44 4.66
C LEU A 143 15.42 -21.87 5.98
N TRP A 144 14.11 -21.68 6.10
CA TRP A 144 13.49 -21.20 7.33
C TRP A 144 13.59 -22.25 8.43
N GLY A 145 13.23 -23.50 8.13
CA GLY A 145 13.41 -24.63 9.06
C GLY A 145 14.87 -24.78 9.49
N THR A 146 15.83 -24.67 8.56
CA THR A 146 17.27 -24.72 8.90
C THR A 146 17.69 -23.62 9.88
N LEU A 147 17.14 -22.41 9.73
CA LEU A 147 17.41 -21.30 10.65
C LEU A 147 16.78 -21.55 12.03
N GLU A 148 15.54 -22.05 12.07
CA GLU A 148 14.83 -22.40 13.31
C GLU A 148 15.56 -23.52 14.06
N ASP A 149 15.95 -24.59 13.37
CA ASP A 149 16.72 -25.69 13.94
C ASP A 149 18.05 -25.20 14.54
N ALA A 150 18.74 -24.28 13.88
CA ALA A 150 19.96 -23.68 14.39
C ALA A 150 19.72 -22.89 15.69
N GLN A 151 18.60 -22.16 15.77
CA GLN A 151 18.20 -21.40 16.96
C GLN A 151 17.82 -22.32 18.12
N GLU A 152 17.02 -23.35 17.86
CA GLU A 152 16.58 -24.34 18.86
C GLU A 152 17.77 -25.14 19.41
N ALA A 153 18.67 -25.58 18.53
CA ALA A 153 19.89 -26.28 18.90
C ALA A 153 20.97 -25.37 19.51
N LYS A 154 20.75 -24.04 19.55
CA LYS A 154 21.73 -23.03 19.96
C LYS A 154 23.05 -23.12 19.20
N ASN A 155 22.98 -23.46 17.92
CA ASN A 155 24.11 -23.44 17.01
C ASN A 155 24.37 -22.00 16.51
N THR A 156 24.95 -21.18 17.38
CA THR A 156 25.20 -19.75 17.12
C THR A 156 26.02 -19.52 15.84
N GLU A 157 26.95 -20.41 15.51
CA GLU A 157 27.80 -20.26 14.32
C GLU A 157 26.99 -20.36 13.02
N LEU A 158 26.10 -21.36 12.95
CA LEU A 158 25.20 -21.53 11.81
C LEU A 158 24.13 -20.42 11.77
N GLU A 159 23.52 -20.07 12.90
CA GLU A 159 22.51 -19.01 12.99
C GLU A 159 23.07 -17.67 12.46
N VAL A 160 24.24 -17.24 12.97
CA VAL A 160 24.87 -15.97 12.57
C VAL A 160 25.25 -15.96 11.09
N ARG A 161 25.80 -17.06 10.59
CA ARG A 161 26.19 -17.18 9.18
C ARG A 161 24.98 -17.12 8.25
N LEU A 162 23.98 -17.96 8.52
CA LEU A 162 22.81 -18.10 7.66
C LEU A 162 21.99 -16.81 7.67
N SER A 163 21.71 -16.26 8.86
CA SER A 163 21.02 -14.97 9.00
C SER A 163 21.77 -13.83 8.31
N GLY A 164 23.08 -13.72 8.52
CA GLY A 164 23.91 -12.69 7.86
C GLY A 164 23.87 -12.77 6.33
N ARG A 165 23.98 -13.98 5.76
CA ARG A 165 23.87 -14.18 4.30
C ARG A 165 22.48 -13.84 3.78
N LEU A 166 21.42 -14.28 4.45
CA LEU A 166 20.03 -13.96 4.08
C LEU A 166 19.77 -12.45 4.13
N VAL A 167 20.21 -11.76 5.18
CA VAL A 167 20.08 -10.29 5.30
C VAL A 167 20.84 -9.59 4.17
N ALA A 168 22.07 -10.01 3.88
CA ALA A 168 22.85 -9.45 2.77
C ALA A 168 22.17 -9.65 1.41
N ILE A 169 21.57 -10.84 1.18
CA ILE A 169 20.79 -11.14 -0.02
C ILE A 169 19.58 -10.20 -0.12
N ALA A 170 18.82 -10.00 0.96
CA ALA A 170 17.66 -9.11 1.02
C ALA A 170 17.99 -7.63 0.80
N ALA A 171 19.13 -7.17 1.33
CA ALA A 171 19.63 -5.80 1.17
C ALA A 171 20.11 -5.52 -0.27
N THR A 172 20.34 -6.55 -1.08
CA THR A 172 20.81 -6.39 -2.46
C THR A 172 19.82 -5.56 -3.29
N PHE A 173 20.35 -4.56 -4.02
CA PHE A 173 19.59 -3.61 -4.82
C PHE A 173 18.59 -2.71 -4.04
N PHE A 174 18.79 -2.52 -2.74
CA PHE A 174 17.96 -1.58 -1.94
C PHE A 174 17.84 -0.19 -2.58
N LYS A 175 18.98 0.41 -2.99
CA LYS A 175 19.03 1.74 -3.64
C LYS A 175 18.37 1.78 -5.03
N THR A 176 18.19 0.64 -5.67
CA THR A 176 17.53 0.49 -6.98
C THR A 176 16.25 -0.34 -6.87
N SER A 177 15.56 -0.25 -5.73
CA SER A 177 14.41 -1.11 -5.40
C SER A 177 13.22 -1.02 -6.36
N GLY A 178 13.10 0.07 -7.13
CA GLY A 178 12.08 0.27 -8.17
C GLY A 178 12.31 -0.53 -9.46
N GLY A 179 13.54 -1.02 -9.70
CA GLY A 179 13.85 -1.88 -10.84
C GLY A 179 13.69 -1.22 -12.21
N ASP A 180 13.99 0.08 -12.36
CA ASP A 180 13.99 0.80 -13.64
C ASP A 180 15.03 0.18 -14.62
N GLY A 181 14.65 -0.93 -15.26
CA GLY A 181 15.48 -1.70 -16.20
C GLY A 181 16.46 -2.70 -15.57
N GLY A 182 16.39 -2.98 -14.26
CA GLY A 182 17.32 -3.86 -13.54
C GLY A 182 16.62 -4.85 -12.58
N PRO A 183 17.38 -5.73 -11.89
CA PRO A 183 16.84 -6.86 -11.09
C PRO A 183 15.97 -6.46 -9.88
N GLY A 184 16.03 -5.20 -9.42
CA GLY A 184 15.21 -4.67 -8.32
C GLY A 184 15.46 -5.36 -6.96
N GLN A 185 14.81 -4.88 -5.90
CA GLN A 185 14.91 -5.50 -4.57
C GLN A 185 13.87 -6.61 -4.38
N MET A 186 14.13 -7.59 -3.50
CA MET A 186 13.18 -8.63 -3.06
C MET A 186 11.76 -8.08 -2.80
N GLY A 187 10.75 -8.78 -3.34
CA GLY A 187 9.34 -8.41 -3.23
C GLY A 187 8.51 -9.18 -2.18
N TYR A 188 9.02 -10.32 -1.71
CA TYR A 188 8.40 -11.20 -0.70
C TYR A 188 6.98 -11.70 -1.07
N SER A 189 6.72 -11.94 -2.35
CA SER A 189 5.47 -12.53 -2.84
C SER A 189 5.42 -14.06 -2.76
N THR A 190 6.57 -14.73 -2.85
CA THR A 190 6.69 -16.18 -2.66
C THR A 190 6.31 -16.57 -1.23
N GLY A 191 5.60 -17.69 -1.05
CA GLY A 191 5.26 -18.22 0.27
C GLY A 191 6.50 -18.43 1.14
N GLY A 192 6.36 -18.28 2.45
CA GLY A 192 7.46 -18.41 3.43
C GLY A 192 8.50 -17.28 3.43
N ALA A 193 8.62 -16.50 2.35
CA ALA A 193 9.65 -15.47 2.23
C ALA A 193 9.55 -14.38 3.30
N GLY A 194 8.34 -13.95 3.66
CA GLY A 194 8.15 -12.95 4.71
C GLY A 194 8.65 -13.43 6.08
N ASP A 195 8.41 -14.70 6.40
CA ASP A 195 8.77 -15.30 7.68
C ASP A 195 10.26 -15.60 7.75
N LEU A 196 10.83 -16.26 6.73
CA LEU A 196 12.28 -16.51 6.63
C LEU A 196 13.10 -15.24 6.82
N PHE A 197 12.83 -14.21 6.01
CA PHE A 197 13.63 -12.98 6.05
C PHE A 197 13.31 -12.13 7.29
N GLY A 198 12.08 -12.23 7.82
CA GLY A 198 11.72 -11.64 9.10
C GLY A 198 12.58 -12.20 10.24
N SER A 199 12.60 -13.52 10.37
CA SER A 199 13.38 -14.25 11.37
C SER A 199 14.89 -14.04 11.19
N ALA A 200 15.39 -14.07 9.95
CA ALA A 200 16.81 -13.82 9.66
C ALA A 200 17.26 -12.41 10.06
N VAL A 201 16.48 -11.37 9.74
CA VAL A 201 16.81 -10.00 10.17
C VAL A 201 16.78 -9.88 11.69
N MET A 202 15.79 -10.45 12.36
CA MET A 202 15.70 -10.42 13.82
C MET A 202 16.90 -11.12 14.49
N ALA A 203 17.30 -12.29 13.99
CA ALA A 203 18.49 -13.01 14.46
C ALA A 203 19.77 -12.20 14.24
N TYR A 204 19.92 -11.61 13.05
CA TYR A 204 21.08 -10.79 12.70
C TYR A 204 21.19 -9.53 13.58
N MET A 205 20.08 -8.81 13.78
CA MET A 205 20.05 -7.62 14.66
C MET A 205 20.35 -8.00 16.11
N LYS A 206 19.81 -9.11 16.62
CA LYS A 206 20.11 -9.62 17.97
C LYS A 206 21.60 -9.90 18.16
N HIS A 207 22.27 -10.45 17.14
CA HIS A 207 23.71 -10.69 17.19
C HIS A 207 24.50 -9.37 17.25
N ILE A 208 24.17 -8.40 16.37
CA ILE A 208 24.82 -7.08 16.36
C ILE A 208 24.65 -6.36 17.69
N GLU A 209 23.42 -6.29 18.21
CA GLU A 209 23.10 -5.62 19.49
C GLU A 209 23.77 -6.31 20.70
N GLY A 210 24.07 -7.60 20.59
CA GLY A 210 24.74 -8.38 21.62
C GLY A 210 26.26 -8.26 21.64
N ASP A 211 26.89 -7.86 20.53
CA ASP A 211 28.34 -7.79 20.38
C ASP A 211 28.87 -6.34 20.46
N LYS A 212 29.23 -5.93 21.69
CA LYS A 212 29.78 -4.59 21.98
C LYS A 212 31.15 -4.32 21.35
N GLN A 213 31.81 -5.33 20.79
CA GLN A 213 33.12 -5.19 20.16
C GLN A 213 33.05 -5.19 18.63
N LEU A 214 31.85 -5.30 18.05
CA LEU A 214 31.66 -5.35 16.61
C LEU A 214 32.17 -4.06 15.95
N PRO A 215 33.22 -4.13 15.10
CA PRO A 215 33.65 -2.96 14.33
C PRO A 215 32.54 -2.52 13.38
N ASP A 216 32.41 -1.21 13.15
CA ASP A 216 31.42 -0.67 12.21
C ASP A 216 29.96 -1.09 12.50
N GLU A 217 29.57 -1.22 13.77
CA GLU A 217 28.20 -1.58 14.22
C GLU A 217 27.10 -0.84 13.42
N LEU A 218 27.27 0.46 13.19
CA LEU A 218 26.31 1.26 12.41
C LEU A 218 26.14 0.79 10.96
N LYS A 219 27.20 0.29 10.30
CA LYS A 219 27.10 -0.27 8.93
C LYS A 219 26.38 -1.61 8.95
N HIS A 220 26.62 -2.43 9.98
CA HIS A 220 25.91 -3.69 10.15
C HIS A 220 24.41 -3.46 10.40
N LEU A 221 24.07 -2.48 11.23
CA LEU A 221 22.69 -2.04 11.43
C LEU A 221 22.09 -1.44 10.16
N GLU A 222 22.83 -0.66 9.38
CA GLU A 222 22.38 -0.15 8.08
C GLU A 222 21.99 -1.31 7.15
N VAL A 223 22.86 -2.32 7.00
CA VAL A 223 22.59 -3.51 6.18
C VAL A 223 21.37 -4.30 6.70
N ALA A 224 21.22 -4.41 8.03
CA ALA A 224 20.05 -5.04 8.63
C ALA A 224 18.75 -4.31 8.25
N LEU A 225 18.74 -2.98 8.32
CA LEU A 225 17.57 -2.17 7.96
C LEU A 225 17.30 -2.21 6.45
N GLU A 226 18.32 -2.15 5.60
CA GLU A 226 18.16 -2.33 4.14
C GLU A 226 17.57 -3.70 3.80
N GLY A 227 18.01 -4.77 4.49
CA GLY A 227 17.48 -6.13 4.35
C GLY A 227 16.07 -6.29 4.91
N ALA A 228 15.71 -5.54 5.95
CA ALA A 228 14.37 -5.50 6.53
C ALA A 228 13.33 -4.83 5.61
N ALA A 229 13.78 -4.04 4.64
CA ALA A 229 12.90 -3.23 3.82
C ALA A 229 11.89 -4.09 3.05
N ASN A 230 10.61 -3.74 3.20
CA ASN A 230 9.47 -4.41 2.56
C ASN A 230 9.15 -5.83 3.07
N VAL A 231 9.87 -6.36 4.07
CA VAL A 231 9.60 -7.68 4.66
C VAL A 231 8.27 -7.65 5.44
N PRO A 232 7.25 -8.46 5.10
CA PRO A 232 5.94 -8.42 5.74
C PRO A 232 5.87 -9.27 7.04
N ASN A 233 6.80 -9.08 7.98
CA ASN A 233 6.83 -9.80 9.26
C ASN A 233 6.47 -8.88 10.45
N LYS A 234 5.49 -9.28 11.27
CA LYS A 234 4.91 -8.43 12.33
C LYS A 234 5.91 -8.01 13.40
N GLU A 235 6.72 -8.93 13.90
CA GLU A 235 7.69 -8.66 14.96
C GLU A 235 8.78 -7.72 14.46
N LEU A 236 9.29 -8.00 13.27
CA LEU A 236 10.23 -7.12 12.58
C LEU A 236 9.63 -5.72 12.36
N GLN A 237 8.37 -5.61 11.94
CA GLN A 237 7.72 -4.29 11.79
C GLN A 237 7.71 -3.51 13.11
N GLN A 238 7.47 -4.17 14.24
CA GLN A 238 7.50 -3.51 15.54
C GLN A 238 8.92 -3.06 15.92
N LYS A 239 9.93 -3.90 15.67
CA LYS A 239 11.35 -3.57 15.88
C LYS A 239 11.80 -2.39 15.00
N LEU A 240 11.33 -2.32 13.75
CA LEU A 240 11.62 -1.19 12.84
C LEU A 240 10.98 0.11 13.30
N ILE A 241 9.76 0.07 13.85
CA ILE A 241 9.17 1.25 14.48
C ILE A 241 10.01 1.68 15.68
N ASP A 242 10.36 0.76 16.57
CA ASP A 242 11.22 1.08 17.72
C ASP A 242 12.55 1.71 17.27
N TYR A 243 13.22 1.14 16.26
CA TYR A 243 14.42 1.72 15.67
C TYR A 243 14.20 3.11 15.05
N SER A 244 13.03 3.36 14.45
CA SER A 244 12.71 4.69 13.91
C SER A 244 12.54 5.75 15.00
N LEU A 245 12.23 5.34 16.23
CA LEU A 245 12.01 6.21 17.39
C LEU A 245 13.28 6.36 18.23
N ASN A 246 13.83 5.22 18.62
CA ASN A 246 14.83 5.07 19.67
C ASN A 246 16.22 4.68 19.11
N GLY A 247 16.30 4.24 17.85
CA GLY A 247 17.55 3.83 17.22
C GLY A 247 18.54 4.99 16.98
N PRO A 248 19.75 4.69 16.47
CA PRO A 248 20.74 5.71 16.13
C PRO A 248 20.16 6.75 15.16
N GLU A 249 20.37 8.04 15.43
CA GLU A 249 19.71 9.13 14.68
C GLU A 249 19.94 9.04 13.16
N SER A 250 21.16 8.67 12.74
CA SER A 250 21.53 8.49 11.33
C SER A 250 20.71 7.40 10.62
N LEU A 251 20.16 6.44 11.36
CA LEU A 251 19.46 5.27 10.83
C LEU A 251 17.94 5.33 11.00
N ARG A 252 17.39 6.27 11.79
CA ARG A 252 15.93 6.38 12.03
C ARG A 252 15.11 6.54 10.76
N SER A 253 15.60 7.36 9.83
CA SER A 253 15.00 7.54 8.50
C SER A 253 14.95 6.23 7.72
N LEU A 254 16.07 5.50 7.71
CA LEU A 254 16.17 4.21 7.03
C LEU A 254 15.21 3.20 7.66
N ALA A 255 15.16 3.10 8.99
CA ALA A 255 14.23 2.25 9.72
C ALA A 255 12.77 2.57 9.38
N ALA A 256 12.37 3.86 9.44
CA ALA A 256 11.03 4.31 9.09
C ALA A 256 10.67 3.96 7.63
N SER A 257 11.62 4.11 6.70
CA SER A 257 11.43 3.78 5.28
C SER A 257 11.35 2.27 5.01
N SER A 258 11.93 1.46 5.91
CA SER A 258 11.98 0.00 5.80
C SER A 258 10.71 -0.67 6.31
N VAL A 259 9.89 0.05 7.09
CA VAL A 259 8.56 -0.40 7.52
C VAL A 259 7.69 -0.70 6.29
N SER A 260 7.46 -2.00 6.05
CA SER A 260 6.70 -2.56 4.94
C SER A 260 5.19 -2.36 5.12
N ASP A 261 4.73 -2.53 6.36
CA ASP A 261 3.35 -2.40 6.75
C ASP A 261 3.20 -1.64 8.08
N PRO A 262 3.01 -0.31 8.04
CA PRO A 262 2.75 0.50 9.23
C PRO A 262 1.47 0.11 10.01
N ARG A 263 0.64 -0.80 9.47
CA ARG A 263 -0.65 -1.21 10.06
C ARG A 263 -0.51 -2.39 11.02
N SER A 264 0.51 -3.22 10.85
CA SER A 264 0.77 -4.38 11.72
C SER A 264 1.39 -3.96 13.04
N ALA A 265 1.92 -2.74 13.10
CA ALA A 265 2.54 -2.16 14.27
C ALA A 265 1.67 -1.03 14.86
N GLN A 266 1.84 -0.82 16.16
CA GLN A 266 1.11 0.17 16.95
C GLN A 266 2.05 1.28 17.38
N LEU A 267 1.57 2.52 17.34
CA LEU A 267 2.25 3.67 17.92
C LEU A 267 1.45 4.13 19.14
N VAL A 268 2.04 3.97 20.32
CA VAL A 268 1.44 4.46 21.56
C VAL A 268 1.56 5.97 21.60
N ALA A 269 0.44 6.65 21.82
CA ALA A 269 0.38 8.10 21.83
C ALA A 269 0.83 8.62 23.21
N VAL A 270 2.14 8.61 23.45
CA VAL A 270 2.79 9.17 24.64
C VAL A 270 3.87 10.18 24.23
N PRO A 271 4.14 11.22 25.06
CA PRO A 271 5.09 12.29 24.70
C PRO A 271 6.47 11.77 24.29
N GLU A 272 6.97 10.75 25.00
CA GLU A 272 8.30 10.17 24.81
C GLU A 272 8.50 9.59 23.40
N LEU A 273 7.42 9.13 22.77
CA LEU A 273 7.47 8.58 21.41
C LEU A 273 7.13 9.61 20.34
N ILE A 274 6.27 10.58 20.65
CA ILE A 274 5.78 11.56 19.67
C ILE A 274 6.74 12.73 19.52
N GLU A 275 7.28 13.25 20.61
CA GLU A 275 8.14 14.44 20.59
C GLU A 275 9.37 14.26 19.68
N PRO A 276 10.13 13.14 19.74
CA PRO A 276 11.27 12.93 18.85
C PRO A 276 10.88 12.86 17.37
N LEU A 277 9.73 12.23 17.07
CA LEU A 277 9.20 12.16 15.70
C LEU A 277 8.87 13.54 15.15
N ILE A 278 8.19 14.35 15.95
CA ILE A 278 7.80 15.71 15.54
C ILE A 278 9.02 16.62 15.43
N ALA A 279 10.01 16.45 16.30
CA ALA A 279 11.29 17.15 16.16
C ALA A 279 11.99 16.78 14.85
N GLN A 280 12.03 15.50 14.47
CA GLN A 280 12.59 15.06 13.18
C GLN A 280 11.82 15.63 11.98
N VAL A 281 10.49 15.62 12.04
CA VAL A 281 9.63 16.21 10.99
C VAL A 281 9.92 17.70 10.83
N LYS A 282 10.09 18.45 11.93
CA LYS A 282 10.45 19.87 11.91
C LYS A 282 11.85 20.10 11.34
N ARG A 283 12.84 19.28 11.70
CA ARG A 283 14.20 19.35 11.12
C ARG A 283 14.18 19.17 9.61
N GLY A 284 13.53 18.12 9.11
CA GLY A 284 13.43 17.90 7.66
C GLY A 284 12.56 18.94 6.94
N ALA A 285 11.57 19.53 7.62
CA ALA A 285 10.78 20.63 7.04
C ALA A 285 11.65 21.85 6.71
N ALA A 286 12.62 22.18 7.57
CA ALA A 286 13.57 23.28 7.39
C ALA A 286 14.61 23.01 6.28
N GLU A 287 14.75 21.77 5.83
CA GLU A 287 15.77 21.34 4.87
C GLU A 287 15.12 20.64 3.65
N PRO A 288 14.64 21.38 2.63
CA PRO A 288 13.87 20.82 1.52
C PRO A 288 14.51 19.59 0.83
N PRO A 289 15.83 19.54 0.57
CA PRO A 289 16.46 18.36 -0.03
C PRO A 289 16.42 17.10 0.86
N ARG A 290 16.24 17.26 2.17
CA ARG A 290 16.23 16.18 3.16
C ARG A 290 14.82 15.75 3.60
N ARG A 291 13.77 16.38 3.07
CA ARG A 291 12.37 15.97 3.32
C ARG A 291 12.08 14.51 3.00
N PRO A 292 12.54 13.94 1.85
CA PRO A 292 12.26 12.54 1.52
C PRO A 292 12.85 11.54 2.51
N GLN A 293 13.95 11.89 3.18
CA GLN A 293 14.61 11.05 4.16
C GLN A 293 14.08 11.31 5.57
N LEU A 294 14.00 12.57 5.99
CA LEU A 294 13.69 12.90 7.39
C LEU A 294 12.20 12.96 7.69
N SER A 295 11.43 13.69 6.89
CA SER A 295 10.06 14.09 7.24
C SER A 295 8.99 13.24 6.55
N ASP A 296 9.13 12.96 5.25
CA ASP A 296 8.12 12.22 4.48
C ASP A 296 7.81 10.82 5.06
N PRO A 297 8.80 10.02 5.51
CA PRO A 297 8.53 8.71 6.11
C PRO A 297 7.72 8.83 7.40
N VAL A 298 8.06 9.80 8.25
CA VAL A 298 7.38 10.02 9.54
C VAL A 298 5.97 10.57 9.35
N LEU A 299 5.77 11.52 8.44
CA LEU A 299 4.44 12.04 8.09
C LEU A 299 3.54 10.93 7.54
N LYS A 300 4.11 10.05 6.71
CA LYS A 300 3.41 8.86 6.19
C LYS A 300 3.09 7.85 7.30
N LEU A 301 3.98 7.68 8.28
CA LEU A 301 3.74 6.86 9.47
C LEU A 301 2.56 7.43 10.29
N ILE A 302 2.58 8.72 10.64
CA ILE A 302 1.53 9.40 11.42
C ILE A 302 0.14 9.20 10.80
N GLY A 303 0.03 9.38 9.47
CA GLY A 303 -1.23 9.21 8.76
C GLY A 303 -1.72 7.76 8.61
N ARG A 304 -0.89 6.76 8.95
CA ARG A 304 -1.16 5.34 8.62
C ARG A 304 -0.98 4.35 9.77
N VAL A 305 -0.25 4.68 10.84
CA VAL A 305 0.00 3.79 11.98
C VAL A 305 -1.23 3.63 12.87
N ARG A 306 -1.32 2.51 13.62
CA ARG A 306 -2.43 2.28 14.58
C ARG A 306 -2.08 3.08 15.80
N TRP A 307 -2.85 4.13 16.08
CA TRP A 307 -2.63 4.89 17.31
C TRP A 307 -3.28 4.18 18.47
N VAL A 308 -2.48 3.88 19.49
CA VAL A 308 -2.99 3.49 20.81
C VAL A 308 -3.11 4.78 21.60
N VAL A 309 -4.31 5.36 21.53
CA VAL A 309 -4.63 6.65 22.14
C VAL A 309 -4.95 6.45 23.61
N PRO A 310 -4.38 7.26 24.53
CA PRO A 310 -4.66 7.14 25.96
C PRO A 310 -6.13 7.44 26.33
N ASP A 311 -6.58 6.84 27.43
CA ASP A 311 -7.96 6.95 27.92
C ASP A 311 -8.23 8.29 28.63
N THR A 312 -7.21 8.96 29.13
CA THR A 312 -7.38 10.24 29.83
C THR A 312 -7.45 11.41 28.86
N GLU A 313 -8.28 12.41 29.17
CA GLU A 313 -8.41 13.59 28.29
C GLU A 313 -7.14 14.46 28.29
N GLU A 314 -6.46 14.55 29.43
CA GLU A 314 -5.23 15.33 29.61
C GLU A 314 -4.11 14.82 28.70
N GLN A 315 -3.83 13.52 28.73
CA GLN A 315 -2.80 12.92 27.86
C GLN A 315 -3.16 13.09 26.38
N ARG A 316 -4.44 12.93 26.02
CA ARG A 316 -4.88 13.19 24.64
C ARG A 316 -4.66 14.65 24.24
N HIS A 317 -4.88 15.59 25.15
CA HIS A 317 -4.70 17.02 24.89
C HIS A 317 -3.22 17.33 24.65
N GLU A 318 -2.34 16.80 25.49
CA GLU A 318 -0.89 16.92 25.34
C GLU A 318 -0.41 16.36 24.00
N ILE A 319 -0.84 15.14 23.63
CA ILE A 319 -0.49 14.52 22.34
C ILE A 319 -0.96 15.35 21.15
N MET A 320 -2.17 15.90 21.21
CA MET A 320 -2.67 16.80 20.17
C MET A 320 -1.86 18.09 20.10
N GLY A 321 -1.33 18.59 21.21
CA GLY A 321 -0.42 19.73 21.24
C GLY A 321 0.87 19.52 20.45
N TYR A 322 1.39 18.28 20.40
CA TYR A 322 2.54 17.95 19.55
C TYR A 322 2.18 17.84 18.06
N LEU A 323 1.02 17.27 17.75
CA LEU A 323 0.58 16.99 16.36
C LEU A 323 -0.04 18.20 15.66
N ILE A 324 -0.49 19.21 16.40
CA ILE A 324 -1.17 20.41 15.89
C ILE A 324 -0.28 21.62 16.16
N PRO A 325 0.58 22.03 15.20
CA PRO A 325 1.37 23.23 15.34
C PRO A 325 0.46 24.47 15.43
N PRO A 326 0.84 25.51 16.17
CA PRO A 326 0.00 26.69 16.35
C PRO A 326 -0.15 27.55 15.08
N PHE A 327 0.88 27.54 14.21
CA PHE A 327 0.97 28.37 13.00
C PHE A 327 0.67 29.85 13.25
N ASP A 328 1.23 30.44 14.31
CA ASP A 328 0.96 31.84 14.68
C ASP A 328 1.62 32.85 13.73
N GLU A 329 2.78 32.50 13.15
CA GLU A 329 3.52 33.36 12.24
C GLU A 329 3.18 33.07 10.77
N TYR A 330 2.91 34.13 10.00
CA TYR A 330 2.68 34.03 8.56
C TYR A 330 3.14 35.29 7.84
N ALA A 331 3.81 35.10 6.69
CA ALA A 331 4.15 36.16 5.75
C ALA A 331 3.70 35.76 4.35
N SER A 332 2.89 36.61 3.72
CA SER A 332 2.46 36.40 2.34
C SER A 332 3.60 36.66 1.35
N LYS A 333 3.43 36.20 0.10
CA LYS A 333 4.37 36.54 -0.99
C LYS A 333 4.49 38.05 -1.20
N ALA A 334 3.43 38.81 -0.93
CA ALA A 334 3.44 40.26 -1.02
C ALA A 334 4.27 40.88 0.12
N ASP A 335 4.11 40.37 1.35
CA ASP A 335 4.89 40.82 2.51
C ASP A 335 6.39 40.57 2.28
N LEU A 336 6.73 39.35 1.82
CA LEU A 336 8.10 38.99 1.48
C LEU A 336 8.68 39.92 0.40
N LYS A 337 7.91 40.24 -0.64
CA LYS A 337 8.34 41.15 -1.72
C LYS A 337 8.54 42.58 -1.22
N ALA A 338 7.74 43.02 -0.26
CA ALA A 338 7.82 44.37 0.32
C ALA A 338 8.99 44.55 1.30
N MET A 339 9.59 43.47 1.80
CA MET A 339 10.74 43.55 2.71
C MET A 339 12.01 44.01 2.01
N LYS A 340 12.67 45.01 2.61
CA LYS A 340 13.90 45.62 2.10
C LYS A 340 15.17 44.85 2.51
N ASP A 341 15.15 44.19 3.67
CA ASP A 341 16.28 43.42 4.18
C ASP A 341 16.32 42.04 3.49
N GLN A 342 17.32 41.84 2.64
CA GLN A 342 17.50 40.63 1.85
C GLN A 342 17.70 39.39 2.73
N ALA A 343 18.52 39.48 3.77
CA ALA A 343 18.84 38.33 4.62
C ALA A 343 17.62 37.88 5.43
N LYS A 344 16.87 38.84 6.00
CA LYS A 344 15.60 38.55 6.69
C LYS A 344 14.55 38.00 5.74
N ARG A 345 14.51 38.51 4.50
CA ARG A 345 13.61 37.99 3.46
C ARG A 345 13.88 36.55 3.10
N ASP A 346 15.13 36.20 2.89
CA ASP A 346 15.50 34.84 2.51
C ASP A 346 15.28 33.87 3.66
N GLN A 347 15.55 34.29 4.91
CA GLN A 347 15.25 33.48 6.09
C GLN A 347 13.73 33.26 6.27
N LEU A 348 12.94 34.33 6.26
CA LEU A 348 11.49 34.24 6.41
C LEU A 348 10.84 33.44 5.27
N ALA A 349 11.37 33.53 4.05
CA ALA A 349 10.91 32.70 2.93
C ALA A 349 11.16 31.19 3.18
N LYS A 350 12.30 30.82 3.75
CA LYS A 350 12.60 29.43 4.15
C LYS A 350 11.67 28.96 5.27
N ASP A 351 11.45 29.80 6.27
CA ASP A 351 10.57 29.49 7.40
C ASP A 351 9.11 29.31 6.95
N MET A 352 8.66 30.12 5.98
CA MET A 352 7.35 29.97 5.35
C MET A 352 7.25 28.68 4.52
N ASP A 353 8.27 28.33 3.74
CA ASP A 353 8.28 27.06 3.00
C ASP A 353 8.21 25.85 3.93
N ALA A 354 8.97 25.86 5.04
CA ALA A 354 8.90 24.84 6.07
C ALA A 354 7.50 24.77 6.72
N SER A 355 6.91 25.92 7.06
CA SER A 355 5.58 26.01 7.66
C SER A 355 4.48 25.48 6.74
N TRP A 356 4.54 25.82 5.44
CA TRP A 356 3.62 25.28 4.43
C TRP A 356 3.75 23.76 4.29
N TYR A 357 4.98 23.25 4.30
CA TYR A 357 5.25 21.81 4.27
C TYR A 357 4.67 21.10 5.50
N LEU A 358 4.87 21.66 6.71
CA LEU A 358 4.31 21.12 7.96
C LEU A 358 2.77 21.17 7.98
N ALA A 359 2.17 22.30 7.62
CA ALA A 359 0.72 22.47 7.53
C ALA A 359 0.10 21.43 6.59
N LYS A 360 0.75 21.17 5.45
CA LYS A 360 0.36 20.13 4.51
C LYS A 360 0.52 18.73 5.11
N GLY A 361 1.72 18.38 5.54
CA GLY A 361 2.06 17.02 5.98
C GLY A 361 1.25 16.56 7.19
N LEU A 362 1.28 17.36 8.27
CA LEU A 362 0.58 17.03 9.51
C LEU A 362 -0.94 17.15 9.35
N GLY A 363 -1.42 18.15 8.60
CA GLY A 363 -2.85 18.30 8.31
C GLY A 363 -3.42 17.12 7.51
N ASP A 364 -2.69 16.67 6.47
CA ASP A 364 -3.07 15.49 5.70
C ASP A 364 -3.01 14.21 6.56
N GLY A 365 -1.99 14.09 7.43
CA GLY A 365 -1.85 12.99 8.39
C GLY A 365 -3.02 12.91 9.38
N LEU A 366 -3.37 14.04 10.00
CA LEU A 366 -4.52 14.15 10.92
C LEU A 366 -5.84 13.86 10.21
N GLY A 367 -6.07 14.48 9.04
CA GLY A 367 -7.31 14.31 8.28
C GLY A 367 -7.53 12.89 7.76
N SER A 368 -6.46 12.12 7.53
CA SER A 368 -6.54 10.76 6.97
C SER A 368 -6.54 9.63 8.00
N ASN A 369 -6.15 9.89 9.26
CA ASN A 369 -6.08 8.84 10.29
C ASN A 369 -7.29 8.87 11.25
N PRO A 370 -8.23 7.91 11.15
CA PRO A 370 -9.44 7.91 11.97
C PRO A 370 -9.18 7.68 13.46
N ASP A 371 -8.06 7.08 13.85
CA ASP A 371 -7.72 6.90 15.28
C ASP A 371 -7.48 8.26 15.95
N LEU A 372 -7.16 9.30 15.18
CA LEU A 372 -6.97 10.68 15.65
C LEU A 372 -8.26 11.52 15.59
N HIS A 373 -9.37 10.97 15.06
CA HIS A 373 -10.66 11.66 14.95
C HIS A 373 -11.46 11.47 16.25
N MET A 374 -11.04 12.17 17.30
CA MET A 374 -11.56 12.03 18.66
C MET A 374 -12.16 13.34 19.20
N ASP A 375 -12.87 13.26 20.32
CA ASP A 375 -13.48 14.42 20.98
C ASP A 375 -12.45 15.49 21.35
N THR A 376 -11.26 15.09 21.80
CA THR A 376 -10.16 16.00 22.13
C THR A 376 -9.69 16.78 20.90
N THR A 377 -9.46 16.14 19.76
CA THR A 377 -9.05 16.80 18.49
C THR A 377 -10.03 17.89 18.07
N ARG A 378 -11.34 17.67 18.26
CA ARG A 378 -12.36 18.68 17.93
C ARG A 378 -12.21 19.94 18.77
N LYS A 379 -11.74 19.84 20.02
CA LYS A 379 -11.51 21.00 20.90
C LYS A 379 -10.36 21.88 20.40
N PHE A 380 -9.43 21.32 19.62
CA PHE A 380 -8.35 22.09 18.96
C PHE A 380 -8.80 22.79 17.67
N PHE A 381 -9.95 22.42 17.10
CA PHE A 381 -10.43 23.08 15.88
C PHE A 381 -10.70 24.57 16.18
N PRO A 382 -10.07 25.50 15.45
CA PRO A 382 -10.04 26.90 15.86
C PRO A 382 -11.39 27.60 15.61
N PRO A 383 -11.67 28.71 16.32
CA PRO A 383 -12.83 29.55 16.07
C PRO A 383 -12.81 30.18 14.67
N ASP A 384 -11.62 30.56 14.21
CA ASP A 384 -11.33 31.19 12.91
C ASP A 384 -9.96 30.74 12.39
N PHE A 385 -9.74 30.86 11.08
CA PHE A 385 -8.40 30.67 10.51
C PHE A 385 -7.67 32.01 10.46
N LYS A 386 -6.72 32.21 11.38
CA LYS A 386 -5.95 33.46 11.48
C LYS A 386 -5.11 33.75 10.24
N ASN A 387 -4.69 32.69 9.54
CA ASN A 387 -3.89 32.78 8.33
C ASN A 387 -4.05 31.52 7.43
N PRO A 388 -3.51 31.55 6.19
CA PRO A 388 -3.61 30.43 5.26
C PRO A 388 -2.94 29.12 5.70
N LEU A 389 -1.95 29.14 6.60
CA LEU A 389 -1.32 27.91 7.10
C LEU A 389 -2.29 27.11 7.96
N GLN A 390 -3.01 27.79 8.86
CA GLN A 390 -4.07 27.14 9.66
C GLN A 390 -5.17 26.57 8.76
N ALA A 391 -5.58 27.32 7.74
CA ALA A 391 -6.55 26.83 6.75
C ALA A 391 -6.03 25.57 6.04
N ARG A 392 -4.76 25.57 5.59
CA ARG A 392 -4.17 24.40 4.94
C ARG A 392 -4.13 23.18 5.85
N PHE A 393 -3.80 23.37 7.12
CA PHE A 393 -3.73 22.28 8.10
C PHE A 393 -5.10 21.67 8.37
N TRP A 394 -6.13 22.49 8.58
CA TRP A 394 -7.45 22.03 9.01
C TRP A 394 -8.40 21.63 7.89
N LEU A 395 -8.19 22.09 6.65
CA LEU A 395 -9.04 21.75 5.50
C LEU A 395 -9.26 20.23 5.31
N PRO A 396 -8.22 19.36 5.37
CA PRO A 396 -8.40 17.90 5.29
C PRO A 396 -9.33 17.32 6.36
N SER A 397 -9.47 18.01 7.50
CA SER A 397 -10.26 17.57 8.64
C SER A 397 -11.75 17.94 8.56
N VAL A 398 -12.13 18.88 7.69
CA VAL A 398 -13.51 19.41 7.62
C VAL A 398 -14.54 18.29 7.43
N ASN A 399 -14.30 17.35 6.51
CA ASN A 399 -15.29 16.30 6.22
C ASN A 399 -15.51 15.32 7.37
N TRP A 400 -14.45 14.91 8.09
CA TRP A 400 -14.66 14.04 9.25
C TRP A 400 -15.34 14.80 10.38
N ILE A 401 -15.07 16.09 10.57
CA ILE A 401 -15.78 16.94 11.55
C ILE A 401 -17.29 17.03 11.21
N LEU A 402 -17.63 17.25 9.94
CA LEU A 402 -19.01 17.30 9.46
C LEU A 402 -19.76 15.97 9.65
N THR A 403 -19.04 14.85 9.66
CA THR A 403 -19.61 13.50 9.75
C THR A 403 -19.36 12.82 11.10
N TYR A 404 -18.71 13.51 12.03
CA TYR A 404 -18.27 12.94 13.30
C TYR A 404 -19.46 12.48 14.14
N LYS A 405 -19.48 11.19 14.49
CA LYS A 405 -20.59 10.53 15.21
C LYS A 405 -21.97 10.70 14.55
N THR A 406 -22.02 11.02 13.26
CA THR A 406 -23.28 11.01 12.49
C THR A 406 -23.72 9.57 12.26
N LYS A 407 -24.97 9.24 12.59
CA LYS A 407 -25.53 7.92 12.27
C LYS A 407 -25.62 7.75 10.75
N LEU A 408 -25.42 6.53 10.25
CA LEU A 408 -25.64 6.22 8.84
C LEU A 408 -27.08 6.57 8.48
N PRO A 409 -27.33 7.43 7.46
CA PRO A 409 -28.67 7.87 7.15
C PRO A 409 -29.55 6.70 6.71
N ASP A 410 -30.80 6.69 7.18
CA ASP A 410 -31.81 5.76 6.70
C ASP A 410 -32.29 6.14 5.29
N VAL A 411 -32.49 5.12 4.46
CA VAL A 411 -33.02 5.31 3.09
C VAL A 411 -34.49 5.78 3.16
N LYS A 412 -35.16 5.56 4.30
CA LYS A 412 -36.51 6.02 4.60
C LYS A 412 -36.43 7.22 5.54
N VAL A 413 -36.70 8.42 5.04
CA VAL A 413 -37.11 9.53 5.90
C VAL A 413 -38.55 9.23 6.31
N LYS A 414 -38.78 8.85 7.57
CA LYS A 414 -40.15 8.73 8.09
C LYS A 414 -40.78 10.13 8.09
N PRO A 415 -41.91 10.35 7.40
CA PRO A 415 -42.59 11.64 7.45
C PRO A 415 -43.06 11.94 8.88
N GLY A 416 -42.63 13.06 9.47
CA GLY A 416 -43.20 13.58 10.73
C GLY A 416 -42.34 13.45 11.99
N GLU A 417 -41.17 12.80 11.96
CA GLU A 417 -40.22 12.83 13.09
C GLU A 417 -39.29 14.04 12.99
N ALA A 418 -39.25 14.88 14.02
CA ALA A 418 -38.27 15.96 14.12
C ALA A 418 -36.85 15.37 14.18
N PRO A 419 -35.86 15.96 13.50
CA PRO A 419 -34.48 15.49 13.59
C PRO A 419 -34.01 15.55 15.05
N PRO A 420 -33.25 14.56 15.53
CA PRO A 420 -32.66 14.62 16.86
C PRO A 420 -31.74 15.85 16.97
N ILE A 421 -31.73 16.49 18.15
CA ILE A 421 -30.80 17.59 18.45
C ILE A 421 -29.38 17.09 18.23
N ASP A 422 -28.63 17.76 17.35
CA ASP A 422 -27.26 17.42 17.03
C ASP A 422 -26.32 18.09 18.04
N PRO A 423 -25.70 17.35 18.99
CA PRO A 423 -24.79 17.92 19.97
C PRO A 423 -23.50 18.48 19.32
N TYR A 424 -23.32 18.27 18.02
CA TYR A 424 -22.18 18.75 17.24
C TYR A 424 -22.54 19.87 16.25
N GLU A 425 -23.77 20.41 16.30
CA GLU A 425 -24.22 21.43 15.35
C GLU A 425 -23.28 22.64 15.31
N GLN A 426 -22.91 23.21 16.46
CA GLN A 426 -22.04 24.38 16.53
C GLN A 426 -20.68 24.16 15.86
N ILE A 427 -20.04 23.02 16.12
CA ILE A 427 -18.73 22.69 15.54
C ILE A 427 -18.85 22.41 14.03
N ARG A 428 -19.95 21.79 13.58
CA ARG A 428 -20.20 21.52 12.16
C ARG A 428 -20.46 22.80 11.37
N SER A 429 -21.30 23.69 11.90
CA SER A 429 -21.57 25.00 11.31
C SER A 429 -20.29 25.83 11.22
N ARG A 430 -19.48 25.84 12.29
CA ARG A 430 -18.16 26.49 12.27
C ARG A 430 -17.24 25.91 11.21
N ALA A 431 -17.10 24.59 11.13
CA ALA A 431 -16.25 23.93 10.14
C ALA A 431 -16.71 24.22 8.70
N LEU A 432 -18.03 24.27 8.47
CA LEU A 432 -18.61 24.63 7.17
C LEU A 432 -18.29 26.08 6.82
N LEU A 433 -18.49 27.04 7.73
CA LEU A 433 -18.20 28.46 7.48
C LEU A 433 -16.73 28.68 7.13
N LEU A 434 -15.81 28.10 7.91
CA LEU A 434 -14.37 28.21 7.65
C LEU A 434 -13.96 27.55 6.34
N PHE A 435 -14.64 26.48 5.94
CA PHE A 435 -14.48 25.86 4.63
C PHE A 435 -14.96 26.77 3.49
N LEU A 436 -16.16 27.35 3.61
CA LEU A 436 -16.74 28.25 2.60
C LEU A 436 -15.86 29.49 2.38
N ASP A 437 -15.21 29.99 3.44
CA ASP A 437 -14.25 31.09 3.34
C ASP A 437 -13.07 30.75 2.42
N GLN A 438 -12.66 29.48 2.35
CA GLN A 438 -11.57 29.06 1.46
C GLN A 438 -11.98 28.98 -0.02
N LEU A 439 -13.28 29.09 -0.34
CA LEU A 439 -13.78 29.16 -1.71
C LEU A 439 -13.87 30.61 -2.24
N LYS A 440 -13.59 31.62 -1.42
CA LYS A 440 -13.66 33.04 -1.80
C LYS A 440 -12.42 33.48 -2.62
N GLN A 441 -12.55 34.62 -3.31
CA GLN A 441 -11.44 35.21 -4.08
C GLN A 441 -10.25 35.60 -3.19
N THR A 442 -10.54 35.97 -1.94
CA THR A 442 -9.56 36.39 -0.93
C THR A 442 -8.76 35.24 -0.33
N ALA A 443 -9.18 33.98 -0.52
CA ALA A 443 -8.46 32.82 -0.02
C ALA A 443 -7.16 32.59 -0.80
N GLU A 444 -6.14 32.06 -0.11
CA GLU A 444 -4.85 31.70 -0.71
C GLU A 444 -5.07 30.68 -1.85
N PRO A 445 -4.50 30.88 -3.06
CA PRO A 445 -4.77 30.02 -4.20
C PRO A 445 -4.57 28.52 -3.96
N ALA A 446 -3.56 28.13 -3.17
CA ALA A 446 -3.27 26.75 -2.83
C ALA A 446 -4.31 26.12 -1.89
N THR A 447 -4.82 26.88 -0.90
CA THR A 447 -5.89 26.40 0.00
C THR A 447 -7.21 26.34 -0.74
N ARG A 448 -7.50 27.31 -1.62
CA ARG A 448 -8.70 27.31 -2.48
C ARG A 448 -8.74 26.11 -3.41
N GLU A 449 -7.62 25.75 -4.03
CA GLU A 449 -7.54 24.57 -4.88
C GLU A 449 -7.83 23.28 -4.09
N LEU A 450 -7.26 23.15 -2.88
CA LEU A 450 -7.57 22.04 -1.99
C LEU A 450 -9.05 22.02 -1.59
N ALA A 451 -9.62 23.18 -1.23
CA ALA A 451 -11.02 23.32 -0.85
C ALA A 451 -11.95 22.85 -1.97
N VAL A 452 -11.70 23.28 -3.22
CA VAL A 452 -12.44 22.82 -4.40
C VAL A 452 -12.29 21.32 -4.61
N LYS A 453 -11.10 20.75 -4.42
CA LYS A 453 -10.87 19.31 -4.53
C LYS A 453 -11.67 18.52 -3.49
N ILE A 454 -11.64 18.93 -2.23
CA ILE A 454 -12.35 18.22 -1.17
C ILE A 454 -13.86 18.47 -1.19
N SER A 455 -14.35 19.51 -1.88
CA SER A 455 -15.80 19.71 -2.12
C SER A 455 -16.49 18.49 -2.71
N GLN A 456 -15.75 17.61 -3.40
CA GLN A 456 -16.28 16.36 -3.96
C GLN A 456 -16.66 15.31 -2.89
N GLN A 457 -16.21 15.48 -1.64
CA GLN A 457 -16.60 14.64 -0.51
C GLN A 457 -18.10 14.81 -0.21
N THR A 458 -18.76 13.71 0.15
CA THR A 458 -20.24 13.63 0.23
C THR A 458 -20.86 14.70 1.11
N ALA A 459 -20.28 14.97 2.28
CA ALA A 459 -20.81 15.98 3.20
C ALA A 459 -20.79 17.40 2.62
N LEU A 460 -19.83 17.69 1.74
CA LEU A 460 -19.62 19.01 1.14
C LEU A 460 -20.42 19.17 -0.16
N ARG A 461 -20.33 18.23 -1.11
CA ARG A 461 -21.05 18.36 -2.40
C ARG A 461 -22.58 18.36 -2.27
N ARG A 462 -23.11 17.85 -1.16
CA ARG A 462 -24.56 17.84 -0.88
C ARG A 462 -25.02 19.12 -0.20
N ASN A 463 -24.10 19.95 0.29
CA ASN A 463 -24.43 21.16 1.01
C ASN A 463 -24.75 22.30 0.01
N PRO A 464 -25.95 22.90 0.05
CA PRO A 464 -26.33 23.98 -0.85
C PRO A 464 -25.42 25.21 -0.77
N GLU A 465 -24.90 25.55 0.41
CA GLU A 465 -24.00 26.69 0.60
C GLU A 465 -22.66 26.46 -0.12
N VAL A 466 -22.16 25.23 -0.10
CA VAL A 466 -20.95 24.85 -0.84
C VAL A 466 -21.18 24.94 -2.35
N LEU A 467 -22.31 24.46 -2.84
CA LEU A 467 -22.65 24.57 -4.27
C LEU A 467 -22.78 26.04 -4.71
N ASN A 468 -23.44 26.88 -3.91
CA ASN A 468 -23.55 28.32 -4.17
C ASN A 468 -22.17 29.01 -4.17
N ALA A 469 -21.30 28.64 -3.22
CA ALA A 469 -19.94 29.18 -3.16
C ALA A 469 -19.09 28.75 -4.36
N LEU A 470 -19.25 27.52 -4.86
CA LEU A 470 -18.57 27.05 -6.06
C LEU A 470 -19.06 27.77 -7.33
N ASP A 471 -20.36 28.04 -7.46
CA ASP A 471 -20.90 28.84 -8.57
C ASP A 471 -20.35 30.28 -8.54
N ALA A 472 -20.28 30.89 -7.36
CA ALA A 472 -19.65 32.19 -7.18
C ALA A 472 -18.16 32.17 -7.53
N LEU A 473 -17.44 31.10 -7.17
CA LEU A 473 -16.02 30.90 -7.47
C LEU A 473 -15.75 30.91 -8.99
N LEU A 474 -16.63 30.32 -9.79
CA LEU A 474 -16.50 30.27 -11.26
C LEU A 474 -16.51 31.65 -11.92
N LYS A 475 -16.96 32.71 -11.23
CA LYS A 475 -17.00 34.08 -11.77
C LYS A 475 -15.64 34.77 -11.76
N PHE A 476 -14.70 34.31 -10.92
CA PHE A 476 -13.38 34.94 -10.78
C PHE A 476 -12.19 33.99 -10.95
N GLU A 477 -12.35 32.69 -10.70
CA GLU A 477 -11.26 31.72 -10.82
C GLU A 477 -10.99 31.38 -12.29
N LYS A 478 -9.71 31.34 -12.66
CA LYS A 478 -9.26 31.15 -14.06
C LYS A 478 -8.40 29.91 -14.25
N ARG A 479 -7.94 29.28 -13.17
CA ARG A 479 -7.10 28.07 -13.26
C ARG A 479 -7.93 26.88 -13.74
N ASP A 480 -7.57 26.32 -14.90
CA ASP A 480 -8.35 25.28 -15.59
C ASP A 480 -8.62 24.04 -14.73
N ASN A 481 -7.62 23.57 -13.97
CA ASN A 481 -7.77 22.44 -13.07
C ASN A 481 -8.80 22.71 -11.96
N VAL A 482 -8.80 23.92 -11.40
CA VAL A 482 -9.75 24.34 -10.34
C VAL A 482 -11.14 24.51 -10.91
N VAL A 483 -11.28 25.22 -12.04
CA VAL A 483 -12.56 25.45 -12.73
C VAL A 483 -13.21 24.14 -13.16
N LYS A 484 -12.43 23.22 -13.74
CA LYS A 484 -12.91 21.88 -14.13
C LYS A 484 -13.43 21.11 -12.92
N THR A 485 -12.67 21.09 -11.83
CA THR A 485 -13.06 20.38 -10.61
C THR A 485 -14.32 20.99 -9.98
N ALA A 486 -14.43 22.31 -9.91
CA ALA A 486 -15.63 22.99 -9.42
C ALA A 486 -16.88 22.67 -10.27
N LYS A 487 -16.75 22.67 -11.61
CA LYS A 487 -17.83 22.28 -12.52
C LYS A 487 -18.25 20.82 -12.34
N ASN A 488 -17.30 19.92 -12.11
CA ASN A 488 -17.58 18.51 -11.81
C ASN A 488 -18.38 18.35 -10.51
N VAL A 489 -18.09 19.15 -9.48
CA VAL A 489 -18.89 19.12 -8.24
C VAL A 489 -20.30 19.67 -8.50
N LEU A 490 -20.43 20.80 -9.20
CA LEU A 490 -21.72 21.42 -9.52
C LEU A 490 -22.64 20.54 -10.38
N SER A 491 -22.08 19.69 -11.26
CA SER A 491 -22.89 18.74 -12.04
C SER A 491 -23.57 17.67 -11.16
N THR A 492 -23.08 17.44 -9.93
CA THR A 492 -23.70 16.52 -8.98
C THR A 492 -24.96 17.06 -8.29
N GLY A 493 -25.27 18.35 -8.48
CA GLY A 493 -26.49 18.98 -7.98
C GLY A 493 -27.76 18.23 -8.44
N ARG A 494 -28.78 18.18 -7.57
CA ARG A 494 -29.94 17.28 -7.74
C ARG A 494 -30.61 17.38 -9.13
N GLN A 495 -30.81 18.59 -9.66
CA GLN A 495 -31.47 18.79 -10.95
C GLN A 495 -30.64 18.23 -12.11
N ASN A 496 -29.34 18.58 -12.19
CA ASN A 496 -28.43 18.09 -13.23
C ASN A 496 -28.27 16.57 -13.14
N PHE A 497 -28.07 16.06 -11.93
CA PHE A 497 -27.96 14.63 -11.68
C PHE A 497 -29.19 13.85 -12.16
N LEU A 498 -30.41 14.30 -11.86
CA LEU A 498 -31.64 13.62 -12.31
C LEU A 498 -31.78 13.66 -13.83
N LYS A 499 -31.43 14.78 -14.47
CA LYS A 499 -31.43 14.93 -15.91
C LYS A 499 -30.45 13.94 -16.57
N GLU A 500 -29.21 13.89 -16.08
CA GLU A 500 -28.19 12.98 -16.58
C GLU A 500 -28.54 11.51 -16.34
N LEU A 501 -29.08 11.17 -15.16
CA LEU A 501 -29.49 9.81 -14.84
C LEU A 501 -30.63 9.36 -15.74
N THR A 502 -31.63 10.21 -15.97
CA THR A 502 -32.73 9.91 -16.88
C THR A 502 -32.22 9.68 -18.30
N ALA A 503 -31.28 10.51 -18.77
CA ALA A 503 -30.66 10.35 -20.07
C ALA A 503 -29.83 9.04 -20.17
N ALA A 504 -29.09 8.69 -19.12
CA ALA A 504 -28.29 7.47 -19.06
C ALA A 504 -29.17 6.21 -19.06
N VAL A 505 -30.26 6.21 -18.29
CA VAL A 505 -31.24 5.10 -18.26
C VAL A 505 -31.91 4.91 -19.63
N LYS A 506 -32.29 5.99 -20.32
CA LYS A 506 -32.84 5.92 -21.69
C LYS A 506 -31.88 5.32 -22.71
N LYS A 507 -30.56 5.44 -22.48
CA LYS A 507 -29.52 4.89 -23.35
C LYS A 507 -29.14 3.44 -23.00
N GLU A 508 -29.51 2.96 -21.81
CA GLU A 508 -29.20 1.61 -21.34
C GLU A 508 -29.87 0.55 -22.23
N LYS A 509 -29.12 -0.46 -22.68
CA LYS A 509 -29.61 -1.57 -23.49
C LYS A 509 -29.17 -2.92 -22.88
N PRO A 510 -30.10 -3.82 -22.52
CA PRO A 510 -31.55 -3.60 -22.40
C PRO A 510 -31.84 -2.62 -21.26
N GLN A 511 -32.87 -1.79 -21.42
CA GLN A 511 -33.31 -0.87 -20.38
C GLN A 511 -33.85 -1.66 -19.19
N ARG A 512 -33.26 -1.49 -17.99
CA ARG A 512 -33.65 -2.22 -16.78
C ARG A 512 -34.76 -1.53 -15.97
N ILE A 513 -34.93 -0.21 -16.15
CA ILE A 513 -35.91 0.61 -15.42
C ILE A 513 -36.92 1.20 -16.41
N MET A 514 -38.20 0.91 -16.19
CA MET A 514 -39.29 1.53 -16.94
C MET A 514 -39.52 2.96 -16.44
N LEU A 515 -39.62 3.90 -17.37
CA LEU A 515 -39.97 5.28 -17.08
C LEU A 515 -41.51 5.39 -17.02
N LYS A 516 -42.04 5.91 -15.92
CA LYS A 516 -43.47 6.27 -15.81
C LYS A 516 -43.61 7.76 -16.10
N ASP A 517 -44.37 8.12 -17.11
CA ASP A 517 -44.53 9.51 -17.58
C ASP A 517 -43.20 10.24 -17.84
N GLY A 518 -42.22 9.51 -18.35
CA GLY A 518 -40.87 10.02 -18.62
C GLY A 518 -40.02 10.29 -17.37
N LYS A 519 -40.49 9.93 -16.17
CA LYS A 519 -39.80 10.07 -14.89
C LYS A 519 -39.28 8.72 -14.40
N LEU A 520 -38.18 8.79 -13.64
CA LEU A 520 -37.61 7.65 -12.94
C LEU A 520 -38.41 7.35 -11.67
N ASP A 521 -38.44 6.08 -11.27
CA ASP A 521 -39.03 5.65 -10.01
C ASP A 521 -38.27 6.25 -8.81
N ASP A 522 -38.99 6.77 -7.81
CA ASP A 522 -38.39 7.46 -6.66
C ASP A 522 -37.49 6.52 -5.82
N GLN A 523 -37.82 5.23 -5.75
CA GLN A 523 -37.01 4.24 -5.04
C GLN A 523 -35.69 3.99 -5.77
N PHE A 524 -35.72 3.91 -7.11
CA PHE A 524 -34.50 3.83 -7.92
C PHE A 524 -33.64 5.08 -7.78
N VAL A 525 -34.26 6.26 -7.80
CA VAL A 525 -33.54 7.53 -7.58
C VAL A 525 -32.87 7.56 -6.22
N ALA A 526 -33.58 7.20 -5.15
CA ALA A 526 -33.05 7.20 -3.78
C ALA A 526 -31.89 6.20 -3.62
N ASP A 527 -32.02 4.99 -4.16
CA ASP A 527 -30.97 3.98 -4.08
C ASP A 527 -29.75 4.33 -4.93
N PHE A 528 -29.94 4.87 -6.13
CA PHE A 528 -28.83 5.34 -6.97
C PHE A 528 -28.13 6.56 -6.35
N GLN A 529 -28.86 7.45 -5.68
CA GLN A 529 -28.29 8.52 -4.87
C GLN A 529 -27.47 7.96 -3.71
N TYR A 530 -27.96 6.94 -3.00
CA TYR A 530 -27.19 6.28 -1.94
C TYR A 530 -25.90 5.66 -2.49
N PHE A 531 -25.98 4.99 -3.64
CA PHE A 531 -24.81 4.42 -4.31
C PHE A 531 -23.77 5.49 -4.70
N ARG A 532 -24.23 6.62 -5.24
CA ARG A 532 -23.38 7.78 -5.54
C ARG A 532 -22.73 8.34 -4.29
N ASP A 533 -23.51 8.51 -3.22
CA ASP A 533 -23.14 9.29 -2.03
C ASP A 533 -22.41 8.52 -0.94
N TYR A 534 -22.55 7.20 -0.90
CA TYR A 534 -21.94 6.39 0.15
C TYR A 534 -21.11 5.24 -0.44
N VAL A 535 -21.68 4.44 -1.35
CA VAL A 535 -20.99 3.26 -1.89
C VAL A 535 -19.78 3.65 -2.73
N THR A 536 -19.95 4.55 -3.71
CA THR A 536 -18.84 4.97 -4.59
C THR A 536 -17.70 5.64 -3.82
N PRO A 537 -17.95 6.60 -2.89
CA PRO A 537 -16.90 7.18 -2.06
C PRO A 537 -16.21 6.14 -1.17
N GLU A 538 -16.94 5.19 -0.59
CA GLU A 538 -16.35 4.11 0.22
C GLU A 538 -15.45 3.20 -0.62
N MET A 539 -15.86 2.90 -1.86
CA MET A 539 -15.04 2.14 -2.80
C MET A 539 -13.83 2.93 -3.32
N ASN A 540 -13.89 4.26 -3.30
CA ASN A 540 -12.75 5.13 -3.63
C ASN A 540 -11.85 5.43 -2.42
N ARG A 541 -12.34 5.17 -1.20
CA ARG A 541 -11.58 5.38 0.01
C ARG A 541 -10.38 4.45 0.03
N VAL A 542 -9.19 5.04 0.12
CA VAL A 542 -7.99 4.29 0.46
C VAL A 542 -8.13 3.91 1.92
N LEU A 543 -8.34 2.62 2.19
CA LEU A 543 -8.41 2.19 3.57
C LEU A 543 -7.01 2.08 4.13
N ARG A 544 -6.93 2.52 5.37
CA ARG A 544 -5.77 2.27 6.19
C ARG A 544 -5.40 0.80 6.19
N GLY A 545 -6.36 -0.12 6.23
CA GLY A 545 -6.17 -1.58 6.31
C GLY A 545 -5.51 -2.25 5.10
N ASP A 546 -5.70 -1.79 3.86
CA ASP A 546 -5.14 -2.44 2.65
C ASP A 546 -4.33 -1.47 1.74
N GLN A 547 -4.20 -0.19 2.13
CA GLN A 547 -3.54 0.90 1.41
C GLN A 547 -4.02 1.08 -0.04
N ARG A 548 -5.18 0.53 -0.36
CA ARG A 548 -5.78 0.59 -1.68
C ARG A 548 -7.22 1.03 -1.54
N SER A 549 -7.75 1.61 -2.60
CA SER A 549 -9.21 1.70 -2.76
C SER A 549 -9.67 0.46 -3.53
N CYS A 550 -10.96 0.14 -3.47
CA CYS A 550 -11.51 -0.89 -4.35
C CYS A 550 -11.20 -0.54 -5.82
N PHE A 551 -11.28 0.74 -6.19
CA PHE A 551 -10.93 1.22 -7.53
C PHE A 551 -9.44 1.13 -7.87
N ALA A 552 -8.52 1.03 -6.92
CA ALA A 552 -7.10 0.84 -7.23
C ALA A 552 -6.82 -0.51 -7.90
N CYS A 553 -7.67 -1.51 -7.65
CA CYS A 553 -7.60 -2.82 -8.30
C CYS A 553 -8.71 -2.99 -9.34
N HIS A 554 -9.96 -2.74 -8.97
CA HIS A 554 -11.12 -2.93 -9.85
C HIS A 554 -11.29 -1.82 -10.89
N GLY A 555 -10.64 -0.67 -10.71
CA GLY A 555 -10.69 0.46 -11.65
C GLY A 555 -9.65 0.39 -12.77
N VAL A 556 -8.81 -0.65 -12.79
CA VAL A 556 -7.77 -0.88 -13.82
C VAL A 556 -8.30 -1.92 -14.81
N PRO A 557 -8.49 -1.56 -16.10
CA PRO A 557 -8.96 -2.51 -17.11
C PRO A 557 -8.14 -3.80 -17.13
N GLY A 558 -8.82 -4.95 -17.12
CA GLY A 558 -8.20 -6.27 -17.20
C GLY A 558 -7.57 -6.79 -15.90
N ARG A 559 -7.43 -5.95 -14.85
CA ARG A 559 -6.78 -6.37 -13.60
C ARG A 559 -7.64 -7.28 -12.73
N VAL A 560 -8.96 -7.05 -12.72
CA VAL A 560 -9.93 -7.95 -12.06
C VAL A 560 -11.07 -8.21 -13.04
N PRO A 561 -10.87 -9.10 -14.04
CA PRO A 561 -11.78 -9.27 -15.17
C PRO A 561 -13.26 -9.51 -14.82
N PRO A 562 -13.63 -10.32 -13.80
CA PRO A 562 -15.05 -10.51 -13.48
C PRO A 562 -15.70 -9.29 -12.81
N LEU A 563 -14.93 -8.27 -12.43
CA LEU A 563 -15.41 -7.03 -11.83
C LEU A 563 -14.49 -5.85 -12.18
N THR A 564 -14.53 -5.40 -13.44
CA THR A 564 -13.87 -4.15 -13.87
C THR A 564 -14.84 -2.98 -13.78
N LEU A 565 -14.52 -2.00 -12.93
CA LEU A 565 -15.32 -0.81 -12.65
C LEU A 565 -14.71 0.42 -13.33
N ASN A 566 -15.54 1.41 -13.63
CA ASN A 566 -15.09 2.74 -14.03
C ASN A 566 -14.53 3.47 -12.80
N ARG A 567 -13.31 4.01 -12.92
CA ARG A 567 -12.60 4.69 -11.82
C ARG A 567 -12.95 6.19 -11.78
N PRO A 568 -13.19 6.78 -10.58
CA PRO A 568 -13.29 8.23 -10.42
C PRO A 568 -11.98 8.96 -10.76
N ASP A 569 -12.06 10.26 -11.07
CA ASP A 569 -10.88 11.11 -11.22
C ASP A 569 -10.17 11.39 -9.87
N ASP A 570 -9.05 12.13 -9.90
CA ASP A 570 -8.23 12.41 -8.71
C ASP A 570 -8.93 13.28 -7.65
N ALA A 571 -10.04 13.95 -8.02
CA ALA A 571 -10.91 14.65 -7.07
C ALA A 571 -12.01 13.74 -6.52
N GLY A 572 -12.24 12.57 -7.13
CA GLY A 572 -13.28 11.61 -6.76
C GLY A 572 -14.59 11.80 -7.52
N TYR A 573 -14.56 12.48 -8.68
CA TYR A 573 -15.71 12.62 -9.56
C TYR A 573 -15.82 11.43 -10.52
N LEU A 574 -17.04 10.93 -10.70
CA LEU A 574 -17.39 9.88 -11.66
C LEU A 574 -18.68 10.30 -12.36
N GLY A 575 -18.66 10.36 -13.69
CA GLY A 575 -19.84 10.77 -14.47
C GLY A 575 -21.00 9.80 -14.30
N VAL A 576 -22.24 10.31 -14.39
CA VAL A 576 -23.46 9.53 -14.10
C VAL A 576 -23.59 8.28 -14.97
N GLU A 577 -23.23 8.33 -16.25
CA GLU A 577 -23.30 7.16 -17.14
C GLU A 577 -22.33 6.05 -16.72
N GLN A 578 -21.09 6.41 -16.37
CA GLN A 578 -20.08 5.46 -15.87
C GLN A 578 -20.47 4.90 -14.50
N MET A 579 -21.05 5.75 -13.64
CA MET A 579 -21.58 5.35 -12.35
C MET A 579 -22.76 4.38 -12.48
N LEU A 580 -23.65 4.59 -13.46
CA LEU A 580 -24.73 3.65 -13.78
C LEU A 580 -24.18 2.28 -14.21
N LYS A 581 -23.13 2.25 -15.04
CA LYS A 581 -22.44 0.99 -15.39
C LYS A 581 -21.89 0.28 -14.15
N ASN A 582 -21.24 1.01 -13.24
CA ASN A 582 -20.75 0.43 -11.97
C ASN A 582 -21.89 -0.08 -11.08
N TYR A 583 -22.96 0.70 -10.94
CA TYR A 583 -24.15 0.34 -10.17
C TYR A 583 -24.75 -0.99 -10.67
N ARG A 584 -24.94 -1.13 -11.99
CA ARG A 584 -25.46 -2.38 -12.58
C ARG A 584 -24.53 -3.55 -12.39
N LEU A 585 -23.22 -3.34 -12.59
CA LEU A 585 -22.25 -4.40 -12.43
C LEU A 585 -22.19 -4.91 -11.00
N LEU A 586 -22.31 -4.04 -9.99
CA LEU A 586 -22.35 -4.44 -8.58
C LEU A 586 -23.72 -5.02 -8.17
N GLN A 587 -24.81 -4.54 -8.76
CA GLN A 587 -26.15 -5.10 -8.59
C GLN A 587 -26.17 -6.56 -9.07
N ASP A 588 -25.45 -6.86 -10.16
CA ASP A 588 -25.22 -8.21 -10.69
C ASP A 588 -24.33 -9.09 -9.78
N ARG A 589 -23.87 -8.59 -8.62
CA ARG A 589 -23.07 -9.32 -7.61
C ARG A 589 -23.79 -9.45 -6.26
N VAL A 590 -25.02 -8.93 -6.18
CA VAL A 590 -25.93 -9.17 -5.05
C VAL A 590 -26.74 -10.43 -5.34
N ASP A 591 -26.72 -11.36 -4.39
CA ASP A 591 -27.58 -12.53 -4.37
C ASP A 591 -28.88 -12.13 -3.65
N VAL A 592 -29.97 -12.03 -4.40
CA VAL A 592 -31.28 -11.62 -3.85
C VAL A 592 -32.00 -12.75 -3.12
N GLY A 593 -31.60 -14.01 -3.31
CA GLY A 593 -32.09 -15.14 -2.54
C GLY A 593 -31.40 -15.27 -1.19
N ASN A 594 -30.14 -14.84 -1.10
CA ASN A 594 -29.40 -14.78 0.16
C ASN A 594 -28.36 -13.65 0.14
N VAL A 595 -28.73 -12.49 0.71
CA VAL A 595 -27.89 -11.28 0.68
C VAL A 595 -26.50 -11.52 1.29
N GLU A 596 -26.36 -12.33 2.34
CA GLU A 596 -25.09 -12.59 3.01
C GLU A 596 -24.14 -13.48 2.16
N LYS A 597 -24.68 -14.24 1.19
CA LYS A 597 -23.89 -14.99 0.20
C LYS A 597 -23.42 -14.11 -0.97
N SER A 598 -23.90 -12.87 -1.09
CA SER A 598 -23.50 -11.94 -2.14
C SER A 598 -21.98 -11.81 -2.22
N LYS A 599 -21.40 -11.98 -3.42
CA LYS A 599 -19.94 -11.78 -3.65
C LYS A 599 -19.49 -10.40 -3.16
N LEU A 600 -20.36 -9.38 -3.29
CA LEU A 600 -20.13 -8.01 -2.82
C LEU A 600 -19.88 -7.90 -1.31
N LEU A 601 -20.57 -8.69 -0.48
CA LEU A 601 -20.45 -8.64 0.98
C LEU A 601 -19.42 -9.65 1.49
N ARG A 602 -19.35 -10.81 0.86
CA ARG A 602 -18.51 -11.90 1.32
C ARG A 602 -17.01 -11.66 1.03
N LYS A 603 -16.69 -11.18 -0.17
CA LYS A 603 -15.28 -11.00 -0.61
C LYS A 603 -14.52 -9.99 0.27
N PRO A 604 -15.08 -8.81 0.62
CA PRO A 604 -14.37 -7.87 1.49
C PRO A 604 -14.12 -8.38 2.92
N LEU A 605 -14.87 -9.38 3.40
CA LEU A 605 -14.62 -10.02 4.70
C LEU A 605 -13.63 -11.20 4.62
N ASN A 606 -13.22 -11.59 3.40
CA ASN A 606 -12.47 -12.82 3.13
C ASN A 606 -13.16 -14.09 3.69
N VAL A 607 -14.50 -14.13 3.63
CA VAL A 607 -15.26 -15.34 3.95
C VAL A 607 -15.29 -16.22 2.70
N GLN A 608 -14.95 -17.50 2.80
CA GLN A 608 -14.84 -18.39 1.63
C GLN A 608 -15.94 -19.45 1.61
N THR A 609 -16.26 -19.91 0.41
CA THR A 609 -17.25 -20.95 0.10
C THR A 609 -16.61 -22.20 -0.51
N GLY A 610 -15.31 -22.14 -0.84
CA GLY A 610 -14.55 -23.23 -1.45
C GLY A 610 -14.80 -23.43 -2.95
N LYS A 611 -15.57 -22.53 -3.58
CA LYS A 611 -15.98 -22.60 -5.00
C LYS A 611 -15.69 -21.30 -5.76
N GLU A 612 -14.69 -20.54 -5.32
CA GLU A 612 -14.37 -19.23 -5.91
C GLU A 612 -13.53 -19.31 -7.18
N ASP A 613 -13.92 -18.53 -8.19
CA ASP A 613 -13.06 -18.25 -9.34
C ASP A 613 -11.96 -17.23 -8.99
N GLY A 614 -10.69 -17.60 -9.20
CA GLY A 614 -9.53 -16.70 -9.17
C GLY A 614 -8.98 -16.29 -7.80
N HIS A 615 -7.94 -15.45 -7.83
CA HIS A 615 -7.27 -14.95 -6.62
C HIS A 615 -8.21 -14.22 -5.65
N GLN A 616 -8.01 -14.51 -4.37
CA GLN A 616 -8.72 -13.84 -3.27
C GLN A 616 -7.92 -12.59 -2.86
N GLY A 617 -8.56 -11.43 -2.90
CA GLY A 617 -8.03 -10.26 -2.20
C GLY A 617 -8.01 -10.53 -0.68
N GLY A 618 -7.10 -9.85 0.04
CA GLY A 618 -7.09 -9.93 1.51
C GLY A 618 -8.36 -9.36 2.14
N ARG A 619 -8.59 -9.65 3.43
CA ARG A 619 -9.71 -9.07 4.19
C ARG A 619 -9.58 -7.55 4.21
N ARG A 620 -10.63 -6.86 3.78
CA ARG A 620 -10.72 -5.39 3.73
C ARG A 620 -11.49 -4.81 4.92
N TYR A 621 -12.54 -5.49 5.38
CA TYR A 621 -13.39 -5.05 6.50
C TYR A 621 -13.61 -6.15 7.54
N GLN A 622 -14.04 -5.74 8.74
CA GLN A 622 -14.80 -6.56 9.68
C GLN A 622 -16.31 -6.30 9.52
N PRO A 623 -17.18 -7.22 9.96
CA PRO A 623 -18.64 -7.08 9.78
C PRO A 623 -19.24 -5.81 10.39
N MET A 624 -18.66 -5.25 11.44
CA MET A 624 -19.19 -4.05 12.10
C MET A 624 -18.54 -2.75 11.62
N ASP A 625 -17.60 -2.82 10.68
CA ASP A 625 -16.95 -1.62 10.17
C ASP A 625 -17.96 -0.72 9.46
N PRO A 626 -17.95 0.61 9.70
CA PRO A 626 -18.89 1.53 9.04
C PRO A 626 -18.89 1.43 7.52
N GLY A 627 -17.70 1.22 6.92
CA GLY A 627 -17.55 1.05 5.47
C GLY A 627 -18.24 -0.22 4.95
N TYR A 628 -18.15 -1.32 5.69
CA TYR A 628 -18.86 -2.55 5.36
C TYR A 628 -20.37 -2.37 5.50
N GLN A 629 -20.82 -1.69 6.56
CA GLN A 629 -22.25 -1.42 6.79
C GLN A 629 -22.86 -0.56 5.68
N ILE A 630 -22.10 0.34 5.05
CA ILE A 630 -22.53 1.07 3.84
C ILE A 630 -22.82 0.09 2.68
N LEU A 631 -21.90 -0.83 2.41
CA LEU A 631 -22.06 -1.83 1.33
C LEU A 631 -23.23 -2.77 1.62
N ARG A 632 -23.33 -3.25 2.86
CA ARG A 632 -24.40 -4.15 3.32
C ARG A 632 -25.77 -3.49 3.22
N LYS A 633 -25.90 -2.23 3.66
CA LYS A 633 -27.16 -1.48 3.55
C LYS A 633 -27.61 -1.35 2.09
N TRP A 634 -26.68 -1.01 1.18
CA TRP A 634 -27.01 -0.93 -0.24
C TRP A 634 -27.42 -2.28 -0.83
N ALA A 635 -26.73 -3.36 -0.47
CA ALA A 635 -27.09 -4.72 -0.91
C ALA A 635 -28.47 -5.15 -0.41
N LEU A 636 -28.81 -4.83 0.85
CA LEU A 636 -30.15 -5.09 1.42
C LEU A 636 -31.25 -4.35 0.64
N ASN A 637 -31.02 -3.10 0.24
CA ASN A 637 -31.97 -2.36 -0.60
C ASN A 637 -32.21 -3.04 -1.96
N GLN A 638 -31.17 -3.67 -2.55
CA GLN A 638 -31.31 -4.41 -3.80
C GLN A 638 -32.30 -5.56 -3.63
N VAL A 639 -32.30 -6.24 -2.48
CA VAL A 639 -33.24 -7.33 -2.17
C VAL A 639 -34.65 -6.79 -1.93
N GLU A 640 -34.79 -5.78 -1.06
CA GLU A 640 -36.10 -5.23 -0.67
C GLU A 640 -36.88 -4.65 -1.87
N HIS A 641 -36.18 -4.07 -2.84
CA HIS A 641 -36.77 -3.34 -3.96
C HIS A 641 -36.40 -3.89 -5.33
N ALA A 642 -36.09 -5.20 -5.42
CA ALA A 642 -35.58 -5.84 -6.63
C ALA A 642 -36.36 -5.51 -7.91
N LYS A 643 -37.71 -5.48 -7.83
CA LYS A 643 -38.59 -5.15 -8.96
C LYS A 643 -38.45 -3.68 -9.38
N GLN A 644 -38.49 -2.75 -8.43
CA GLN A 644 -38.37 -1.31 -8.68
C GLN A 644 -36.97 -0.92 -9.17
N LEU A 645 -35.94 -1.68 -8.78
CA LEU A 645 -34.54 -1.42 -9.14
C LEU A 645 -34.10 -2.11 -10.43
N GLY A 646 -35.01 -2.83 -11.11
CA GLY A 646 -34.74 -3.44 -12.42
C GLY A 646 -33.81 -4.65 -12.34
N ILE A 647 -33.84 -5.40 -11.24
CA ILE A 647 -33.02 -6.61 -11.07
C ILE A 647 -33.56 -7.72 -11.99
N ARG A 648 -32.65 -8.45 -12.64
CA ARG A 648 -33.00 -9.42 -13.67
C ARG A 648 -33.70 -10.66 -13.08
N PRO A 649 -34.72 -11.24 -13.76
CA PRO A 649 -35.47 -12.40 -13.27
C PRO A 649 -34.61 -13.62 -12.88
N ASN A 650 -33.53 -13.91 -13.63
CA ASN A 650 -32.64 -15.03 -13.35
C ASN A 650 -31.83 -14.87 -12.04
N GLN A 651 -31.79 -13.68 -11.44
CA GLN A 651 -31.25 -13.49 -10.09
C GLN A 651 -32.31 -13.76 -9.02
N VAL A 652 -33.59 -13.59 -9.35
CA VAL A 652 -34.75 -13.77 -8.45
C VAL A 652 -35.12 -15.25 -8.29
N THR A 653 -34.82 -16.10 -9.28
CA THR A 653 -35.18 -17.54 -9.29
C THR A 653 -34.35 -18.43 -8.36
N ALA A 654 -33.33 -17.91 -7.66
CA ALA A 654 -32.66 -18.65 -6.58
C ALA A 654 -33.57 -18.86 -5.33
N ALA A 655 -34.79 -18.32 -5.34
CA ALA A 655 -35.77 -18.43 -4.27
C ALA A 655 -36.78 -19.59 -4.44
N ALA A 656 -36.69 -20.43 -5.48
CA ALA A 656 -37.61 -21.55 -5.67
C ALA A 656 -36.87 -22.76 -6.27
N GLY A 657 -36.53 -23.72 -5.40
CA GLY A 657 -35.89 -24.97 -5.78
C GLY A 657 -35.52 -25.77 -4.53
N GLU A 658 -36.54 -26.23 -3.80
CA GLU A 658 -36.46 -27.45 -3.00
C GLU A 658 -36.27 -28.62 -3.97
N GLU A 659 -35.10 -29.25 -3.93
CA GLU A 659 -34.88 -30.71 -3.82
C GLU A 659 -33.40 -30.99 -3.50
#